data_AF-A0AA38ZB85-F1
#
_entry.id   AF-A0AA38ZB85-F1
#
_cell.length_a   1.000
_cell.length_b   1.000
_cell.length_c   1.000
_cell.angle_alpha   90.00
_cell.angle_beta   90.00
_cell.angle_gamma   90.00
#
_symmetry.space_group_name_H-M   'P 1'
#
loop_
_entity.id
_entity.type
_entity.pdbx_description
1 polymer ?
#
loop_
_entity_poly.entity_id
_entity_poly.type
_entity_poly.pdbx_seq_one_letter_code
_entity_poly.pdbx_strand_id
1 'polypeptide(L)'
;MRREDLEDLKESPEEIASTFTGPVFETPQAVLKGARHMAAVEISSEPCFRKHVRSIFMEEAVVSTRPTPKGNIVIDPSHEFSGFKWLHGKPLSQFKDAQWLLIQRAEEEKLLEVTIKLPESILNKLTSESNDCYLSDGVSISARLWNEQRKLILQDAFSNFLLPYMEKQARVFLTAKAKAWLLEEYGKQLWNRASVAPYQHKENDDELDEETAPRVMACCWDPGNPATTFVMLDSLGEVMDVLHSSSLIIWSRNNQKQQQQKKIDQERVREFMTEHQPHVVVLGAVNLACRRLKEEIYEIIFKMMEENPRDVGQKMDGIRIVYGDESLPRIYEHSRISSDQLPGQLGIVKRAVALGRFLQNPLAMIATLCGPGKEILSWKLGSLDYLLTPDEKYEMVEQVMVDVTNQVGIDINLAAAHDWLFAPLQFVSGLGPSKAVHLQRALIRIGAVTCRKKLIEHGLGTMSVFRSAVGFLRVRCCGMASASSNMDLLDDTRIHPESYNLAKILAKDVYKCFENDEIDDVVLEMAIGYVRNHPKYLEDLKIFEYAKDYEIKHGKSKRETLYDIKMELLHGFRDWRSPYEEPSEDEEFHMITGENGDTLAEGKIVQATVRSVQSERVFCVLDSGLDGILFKDGFSDERDEIDLTTKLQVGEILICKIKQIEKNRHRVVLTCKEIQSRSSKDQNSRSVDPYYCEDQSSLSQEQEKAQKELAKKHVKPRMIVHPRFQNITFEEAMEYLSDKAVGESTFHPSSRGSSYLSLTIKIYDGVYAHKEITEGGKDQKDAMSLLHLGKTLKIGDENFEDLDEVMDRYVDPLVTHLKAMLSYRKFRRGKKAEVDDLLKAEKSDYPMRIVYCFGICHEHPGAFILSYIRNTNPHHEYIGLYPKGFKFRKHTFDNIDWLVAYFQKHINDPWPEKAPSIQSVAAMVPMRSPAVGAPTGGGWESNTGGWRGQFNSSRDKTCTPSSRGNSNWGGAWGNGRGSGSQGCGSNGHGPGRGCGHGHGSYNAKDQKEFGYGAGSERGSVLNVEDKSWDSDGWGNLPGFKVQNPPCRAASSGGWGSWGRSKASDNNEGGGGGTDGWGNDKASGGNGSGSGEAGSSGPCTWGNGGANWGGVSNSNSNSRGDGTGGGGGGIGKGGWVGSGSGSGGRENKSNADGDVAWDAACLKGNAASEVANTGWGSSKK
;
A
#
# COMPACT_ATOMS: atom_id res chain seq x y z
N MET A 1 15.45 37.69 -26.85
CA MET A 1 16.45 37.21 -27.82
C MET A 1 16.78 38.34 -28.80
N ARG A 2 18.00 38.38 -29.35
CA ARG A 2 18.21 39.08 -30.63
C ARG A 2 17.43 38.31 -31.69
N ARG A 3 16.72 38.99 -32.59
CA ARG A 3 16.32 38.38 -33.86
C ARG A 3 17.57 38.37 -34.72
N GLU A 4 18.21 37.21 -34.82
CA GLU A 4 19.15 36.95 -35.90
C GLU A 4 18.29 36.47 -37.06
N ASP A 5 18.23 37.27 -38.13
CA ASP A 5 17.36 36.99 -39.26
C ASP A 5 17.86 35.70 -39.96
N LEU A 6 16.95 34.75 -40.19
CA LEU A 6 17.30 33.44 -40.75
C LEU A 6 17.66 33.58 -42.24
N GLU A 7 18.91 33.32 -42.60
CA GLU A 7 19.35 33.30 -44.00
C GLU A 7 18.81 32.06 -44.72
N ASP A 8 17.96 32.27 -45.74
CA ASP A 8 17.48 31.20 -46.63
C ASP A 8 18.41 31.01 -47.83
N LEU A 9 18.80 29.77 -48.08
CA LEU A 9 19.55 29.39 -49.28
C LEU A 9 18.66 29.45 -50.54
N LYS A 10 19.27 29.84 -51.66
CA LYS A 10 18.59 29.91 -52.97
C LYS A 10 18.25 28.53 -53.54
N GLU A 11 19.03 27.51 -53.17
CA GLU A 11 18.87 26.11 -53.55
C GLU A 11 17.87 25.41 -52.61
N SER A 12 17.11 24.47 -53.17
CA SER A 12 16.09 23.74 -52.41
C SER A 12 16.71 22.69 -51.45
N PRO A 13 15.98 22.28 -50.40
CA PRO A 13 16.47 21.27 -49.46
C PRO A 13 16.85 19.94 -50.13
N GLU A 14 16.10 19.52 -51.16
CA GLU A 14 16.34 18.24 -51.86
C GLU A 14 17.56 18.29 -52.77
N GLU A 15 17.81 19.43 -53.43
CA GLU A 15 19.02 19.64 -54.25
C GLU A 15 20.28 19.57 -53.39
N ILE A 16 20.30 20.27 -52.25
CA ILE A 16 21.42 20.23 -51.31
C ILE A 16 21.58 18.81 -50.73
N ALA A 17 20.50 18.16 -50.31
CA ALA A 17 20.55 16.79 -49.79
C ALA A 17 21.05 15.76 -50.81
N SER A 18 20.84 16.00 -52.11
CA SER A 18 21.37 15.13 -53.17
C SER A 18 22.90 15.05 -53.17
N THR A 19 23.58 16.15 -52.80
CA THR A 19 25.04 16.23 -52.74
C THR A 19 25.66 15.39 -51.60
N PHE A 20 24.86 15.02 -50.60
CA PHE A 20 25.27 14.22 -49.44
C PHE A 20 24.75 12.78 -49.48
N THR A 21 24.29 12.29 -50.64
CA THR A 21 23.92 10.88 -50.82
C THR A 21 25.15 9.97 -50.75
N GLY A 22 24.98 8.77 -50.19
CA GLY A 22 26.09 7.84 -49.95
C GLY A 22 25.65 6.46 -49.48
N PRO A 23 26.58 5.54 -49.16
CA PRO A 23 26.25 4.14 -48.87
C PRO A 23 25.44 3.92 -47.58
N VAL A 24 25.28 4.95 -46.74
CA VAL A 24 24.45 4.93 -45.51
C VAL A 24 23.09 5.60 -45.75
N PHE A 25 22.99 6.50 -46.73
CA PHE A 25 21.78 7.25 -47.07
C PHE A 25 21.62 7.25 -48.60
N GLU A 26 20.94 6.22 -49.11
CA GLU A 26 20.79 5.97 -50.55
C GLU A 26 19.89 7.00 -51.27
N THR A 27 19.06 7.74 -50.53
CA THR A 27 18.12 8.73 -51.09
C THR A 27 18.26 10.11 -50.42
N PRO A 28 18.05 11.22 -51.16
CA PRO A 28 18.05 12.57 -50.57
C PRO A 28 17.05 12.74 -49.42
N GLN A 29 15.91 12.03 -49.48
CA GLN A 29 14.90 12.02 -48.41
C GLN A 29 15.41 11.33 -47.14
N ALA A 30 16.24 10.28 -47.26
CA ALA A 30 16.87 9.65 -46.11
C ALA A 30 17.93 10.57 -45.46
N VAL A 31 18.70 11.29 -46.27
CA VAL A 31 19.62 12.36 -45.81
C VAL A 31 18.85 13.45 -45.06
N LEU A 32 17.78 14.00 -45.64
CA LEU A 32 16.94 15.02 -45.00
C LEU A 32 16.34 14.52 -43.69
N LYS A 33 15.85 13.27 -43.64
CA LYS A 33 15.33 12.68 -42.39
C LYS A 33 16.41 12.55 -41.31
N GLY A 34 17.63 12.18 -41.68
CA GLY A 34 18.78 12.13 -40.76
C GLY A 34 19.16 13.51 -40.23
N ALA A 35 19.30 14.49 -41.12
CA ALA A 35 19.60 15.88 -40.76
C ALA A 35 18.50 16.50 -39.88
N ARG A 36 17.24 16.27 -40.22
CA ARG A 36 16.06 16.70 -39.44
C ARG A 36 16.07 16.13 -38.02
N HIS A 37 16.41 14.85 -37.88
CA HIS A 37 16.54 14.21 -36.58
C HIS A 37 17.66 14.85 -35.74
N MET A 38 18.83 15.12 -36.34
CA MET A 38 19.93 15.79 -35.65
C MET A 38 19.54 17.21 -35.21
N ALA A 39 18.96 18.02 -36.09
CA ALA A 39 18.48 19.36 -35.77
C ALA A 39 17.40 19.34 -34.67
N ALA A 40 16.53 18.32 -34.64
CA ALA A 40 15.55 18.14 -33.58
C ALA A 40 16.21 17.78 -32.23
N VAL A 41 17.30 17.00 -32.22
CA VAL A 41 18.12 16.74 -31.02
C VAL A 41 18.80 18.02 -30.52
N GLU A 42 19.34 18.84 -31.42
CA GLU A 42 20.01 20.11 -31.08
C GLU A 42 19.02 21.14 -30.49
N ILE A 43 17.93 21.45 -31.20
CA ILE A 43 16.89 22.38 -30.74
C ILE A 43 16.25 21.88 -29.44
N SER A 44 15.88 20.59 -29.37
CA SER A 44 15.34 20.03 -28.13
C SER A 44 16.34 20.03 -26.98
N SER A 45 17.64 20.27 -27.24
CA SER A 45 18.70 20.37 -26.23
C SER A 45 19.06 21.79 -25.79
N GLU A 46 18.52 22.80 -26.45
CA GLU A 46 18.74 24.21 -26.09
C GLU A 46 18.18 24.53 -24.68
N PRO A 47 18.99 25.05 -23.73
CA PRO A 47 18.54 25.29 -22.36
C PRO A 47 17.39 26.30 -22.24
N CYS A 48 17.38 27.35 -23.07
CA CYS A 48 16.36 28.39 -23.05
C CYS A 48 15.01 27.83 -23.52
N PHE A 49 15.00 27.15 -24.68
CA PHE A 49 13.81 26.48 -25.20
C PHE A 49 13.27 25.40 -24.23
N ARG A 50 14.16 24.55 -23.68
CA ARG A 50 13.79 23.58 -22.63
C ARG A 50 13.19 24.23 -21.39
N LYS A 51 13.70 25.39 -20.95
CA LYS A 51 13.15 26.11 -19.78
C LYS A 51 11.76 26.65 -20.06
N HIS A 52 11.55 27.28 -21.22
CA HIS A 52 10.27 27.84 -21.62
C HIS A 52 9.18 26.77 -21.75
N VAL A 53 9.46 25.71 -22.52
CA VAL A 53 8.54 24.56 -22.68
C VAL A 53 8.23 23.88 -21.35
N ARG A 54 9.20 23.82 -20.41
CA ARG A 54 8.97 23.26 -19.08
C ARG A 54 8.01 24.08 -18.22
N SER A 55 8.07 25.41 -18.25
CA SER A 55 7.15 26.27 -17.47
C SER A 55 5.71 25.98 -17.88
N ILE A 56 5.46 26.11 -19.19
CA ILE A 56 4.13 25.87 -19.79
C ILE A 56 3.66 24.44 -19.52
N PHE A 57 4.54 23.43 -19.63
CA PHE A 57 4.16 22.04 -19.31
C PHE A 57 3.81 21.84 -17.83
N MET A 58 4.57 22.45 -16.89
CA MET A 58 4.30 22.29 -15.46
C MET A 58 3.06 23.06 -14.97
N GLU A 59 2.70 24.14 -15.66
CA GLU A 59 1.51 24.94 -15.38
C GLU A 59 0.23 24.31 -15.98
N GLU A 60 0.29 23.87 -17.24
CA GLU A 60 -0.89 23.54 -18.06
C GLU A 60 -1.06 22.06 -18.44
N ALA A 61 -0.10 21.17 -18.11
CA ALA A 61 -0.29 19.75 -18.39
C ALA A 61 -1.37 19.13 -17.49
N VAL A 62 -2.07 18.14 -18.06
CA VAL A 62 -3.17 17.44 -17.43
C VAL A 62 -2.93 15.94 -17.38
N VAL A 63 -3.39 15.33 -16.29
CA VAL A 63 -3.37 13.88 -16.04
C VAL A 63 -4.75 13.32 -16.33
N SER A 64 -4.79 12.23 -17.09
CA SER A 64 -5.99 11.41 -17.30
C SER A 64 -5.69 9.94 -17.04
N THR A 65 -6.67 9.22 -16.49
CA THR A 65 -6.59 7.77 -16.22
C THR A 65 -7.64 7.01 -17.02
N ARG A 66 -7.34 5.78 -17.40
CA ARG A 66 -8.28 4.86 -18.04
C ARG A 66 -8.14 3.45 -17.45
N PRO A 67 -9.23 2.74 -17.13
CA PRO A 67 -9.12 1.37 -16.64
C PRO A 67 -8.71 0.42 -17.76
N THR A 68 -7.77 -0.47 -17.45
CA THR A 68 -7.48 -1.64 -18.30
C THR A 68 -8.63 -2.65 -18.21
N PRO A 69 -8.71 -3.66 -19.11
CA PRO A 69 -9.66 -4.76 -18.98
C PRO A 69 -9.59 -5.51 -17.64
N LYS A 70 -8.42 -5.50 -16.96
CA LYS A 70 -8.26 -6.07 -15.62
C LYS A 70 -8.77 -5.11 -14.54
N GLY A 71 -8.37 -3.84 -14.59
CA GLY A 71 -8.83 -2.81 -13.66
C GLY A 71 -10.34 -2.59 -13.69
N ASN A 72 -10.98 -2.80 -14.84
CA ASN A 72 -12.45 -2.73 -14.94
C ASN A 72 -13.17 -3.83 -14.13
N ILE A 73 -12.54 -4.98 -13.92
CA ILE A 73 -13.08 -6.11 -13.14
C ILE A 73 -12.68 -6.01 -11.66
N VAL A 74 -11.42 -5.64 -11.38
CA VAL A 74 -10.86 -5.63 -10.02
C VAL A 74 -11.27 -4.37 -9.23
N ILE A 75 -11.29 -3.20 -9.88
CA ILE A 75 -11.65 -1.94 -9.20
C ILE A 75 -13.17 -1.84 -9.11
N ASP A 76 -13.71 -2.38 -8.02
CA ASP A 76 -15.09 -2.21 -7.59
C ASP A 76 -15.30 -0.82 -6.91
N PRO A 77 -16.54 -0.45 -6.52
CA PRO A 77 -16.80 0.82 -5.83
C PRO A 77 -16.21 0.91 -4.41
N SER A 78 -15.80 -0.21 -3.80
CA SER A 78 -15.20 -0.28 -2.46
C SER A 78 -13.68 -0.06 -2.48
N HIS A 79 -13.02 -0.43 -3.57
CA HIS A 79 -11.57 -0.45 -3.75
C HIS A 79 -10.93 0.92 -3.54
N GLU A 80 -9.71 0.92 -2.98
CA GLU A 80 -8.86 2.11 -2.78
C GLU A 80 -8.68 2.97 -4.05
N PHE A 81 -8.78 2.37 -5.24
CA PHE A 81 -8.55 3.03 -6.53
C PHE A 81 -9.85 3.52 -7.20
N SER A 82 -11.01 3.32 -6.57
CA SER A 82 -12.30 3.66 -7.18
C SER A 82 -12.44 5.15 -7.45
N GLY A 83 -11.92 6.01 -6.56
CA GLY A 83 -12.06 7.47 -6.61
C GLY A 83 -11.36 8.16 -7.80
N PHE A 84 -10.44 7.46 -8.48
CA PHE A 84 -9.68 7.99 -9.62
C PHE A 84 -9.65 7.03 -10.82
N LYS A 85 -10.56 6.05 -10.88
CA LYS A 85 -10.66 5.06 -11.97
C LYS A 85 -10.86 5.71 -13.35
N TRP A 86 -11.60 6.82 -13.40
CA TRP A 86 -11.84 7.62 -14.62
C TRP A 86 -11.57 9.11 -14.38
N LEU A 87 -10.32 9.51 -14.20
CA LEU A 87 -9.94 10.93 -14.19
C LEU A 87 -9.77 11.45 -15.62
N HIS A 88 -10.37 12.60 -15.91
CA HIS A 88 -10.29 13.27 -17.19
C HIS A 88 -9.73 14.69 -17.06
N GLY A 89 -8.46 14.88 -17.42
CA GLY A 89 -7.88 16.20 -17.61
C GLY A 89 -7.58 16.97 -16.31
N LYS A 90 -7.19 16.29 -15.23
CA LYS A 90 -6.84 16.94 -13.95
C LYS A 90 -5.48 17.66 -14.04
N PRO A 91 -5.39 18.98 -13.81
CA PRO A 91 -4.13 19.73 -13.87
C PRO A 91 -3.11 19.30 -12.82
N LEU A 92 -1.81 19.38 -13.13
CA LEU A 92 -0.71 19.08 -12.21
C LEU A 92 -0.79 19.85 -10.87
N SER A 93 -1.28 21.09 -10.91
CA SER A 93 -1.43 21.96 -9.73
C SER A 93 -2.47 21.46 -8.73
N GLN A 94 -3.48 20.71 -9.17
CA GLN A 94 -4.60 20.22 -8.34
C GLN A 94 -4.30 18.92 -7.59
N PHE A 95 -3.16 18.26 -7.86
CA PHE A 95 -2.65 17.19 -7.01
C PHE A 95 -2.00 17.82 -5.77
N LYS A 96 -2.73 17.80 -4.64
CA LYS A 96 -2.29 18.36 -3.35
C LYS A 96 -2.12 17.30 -2.27
N ASP A 97 -2.44 16.05 -2.60
CA ASP A 97 -2.65 14.91 -1.72
C ASP A 97 -1.88 13.67 -2.22
N ALA A 98 -1.99 12.56 -1.49
CA ALA A 98 -1.38 11.28 -1.86
C ALA A 98 -2.02 10.60 -3.10
N GLN A 99 -3.06 11.17 -3.72
CA GLN A 99 -3.79 10.58 -4.85
C GLN A 99 -2.86 10.18 -6.01
N TRP A 100 -1.81 10.96 -6.28
CA TRP A 100 -0.84 10.63 -7.32
C TRP A 100 -0.08 9.33 -7.05
N LEU A 101 0.30 9.05 -5.79
CA LEU A 101 0.99 7.80 -5.43
C LEU A 101 0.09 6.57 -5.61
N LEU A 102 -1.21 6.73 -5.33
CA LEU A 102 -2.21 5.69 -5.57
C LEU A 102 -2.44 5.45 -7.08
N ILE A 103 -2.46 6.52 -7.88
CA ILE A 103 -2.53 6.41 -9.35
C ILE A 103 -1.30 5.68 -9.91
N GLN A 104 -0.09 6.04 -9.44
CA GLN A 104 1.16 5.37 -9.83
C GLN A 104 1.13 3.89 -9.44
N ARG A 105 0.70 3.54 -8.22
CA ARG A 105 0.56 2.16 -7.78
C ARG A 105 -0.43 1.37 -8.64
N ALA A 106 -1.57 1.96 -9.01
CA ALA A 106 -2.54 1.33 -9.90
C ALA A 106 -2.03 1.13 -11.34
N GLU A 107 -1.07 1.95 -11.80
CA GLU A 107 -0.34 1.77 -13.06
C GLU A 107 0.70 0.64 -12.95
N GLU A 108 1.44 0.56 -11.84
CA GLU A 108 2.40 -0.52 -11.54
C GLU A 108 1.72 -1.90 -11.43
N GLU A 109 0.54 -1.96 -10.80
CA GLU A 109 -0.32 -3.16 -10.74
C GLU A 109 -1.05 -3.46 -12.07
N LYS A 110 -0.86 -2.61 -13.10
CA LYS A 110 -1.46 -2.72 -14.45
C LYS A 110 -2.99 -2.74 -14.43
N LEU A 111 -3.59 -2.02 -13.49
CA LEU A 111 -5.04 -1.84 -13.39
C LEU A 111 -5.49 -0.60 -14.17
N LEU A 112 -4.73 0.49 -14.13
CA LEU A 112 -4.99 1.72 -14.87
C LEU A 112 -3.88 2.03 -15.89
N GLU A 113 -4.25 2.68 -16.99
CA GLU A 113 -3.34 3.39 -17.90
C GLU A 113 -3.36 4.88 -17.54
N VAL A 114 -2.19 5.50 -17.37
CA VAL A 114 -2.05 6.91 -16.96
C VAL A 114 -1.36 7.70 -18.06
N THR A 115 -1.96 8.81 -18.48
CA THR A 115 -1.37 9.70 -19.49
C THR A 115 -1.25 11.11 -18.96
N ILE A 116 -0.04 11.70 -19.03
CA ILE A 116 0.18 13.13 -18.79
C ILE A 116 0.39 13.81 -20.14
N LYS A 117 -0.47 14.76 -20.51
CA LYS A 117 -0.40 15.46 -21.81
C LYS A 117 -0.71 16.94 -21.66
N LEU A 118 -0.17 17.74 -22.56
CA LEU A 118 -0.67 19.10 -22.78
C LEU A 118 -2.01 19.06 -23.54
N PRO A 119 -3.00 19.89 -23.18
CA PRO A 119 -4.20 20.10 -23.99
C PRO A 119 -3.84 20.54 -25.42
N GLU A 120 -4.53 20.01 -26.43
CA GLU A 120 -4.22 20.28 -27.85
C GLU A 120 -4.28 21.78 -28.18
N SER A 121 -5.19 22.53 -27.55
CA SER A 121 -5.31 23.98 -27.69
C SER A 121 -4.06 24.74 -27.25
N ILE A 122 -3.32 24.22 -26.26
CA ILE A 122 -2.12 24.84 -25.69
C ILE A 122 -0.88 24.36 -26.46
N LEU A 123 -0.83 23.09 -26.84
CA LEU A 123 0.20 22.56 -27.74
C LEU A 123 0.22 23.30 -29.08
N ASN A 124 -0.96 23.61 -29.64
CA ASN A 124 -1.09 24.39 -30.87
C ASN A 124 -0.57 25.83 -30.70
N LYS A 125 -0.86 26.51 -29.57
CA LYS A 125 -0.31 27.84 -29.26
C LYS A 125 1.22 27.82 -29.15
N LEU A 126 1.77 26.89 -28.37
CA LEU A 126 3.21 26.70 -28.22
C LEU A 126 3.89 26.41 -29.57
N THR A 127 3.21 25.66 -30.44
CA THR A 127 3.68 25.38 -31.80
C THR A 127 3.63 26.63 -32.69
N SER A 128 2.60 27.48 -32.60
CA SER A 128 2.60 28.78 -33.31
C SER A 128 3.68 29.73 -32.81
N GLU A 129 3.84 29.88 -31.49
CA GLU A 129 4.88 30.75 -30.90
C GLU A 129 6.30 30.27 -31.29
N SER A 130 6.51 28.95 -31.37
CA SER A 130 7.76 28.38 -31.88
C SER A 130 7.94 28.62 -33.38
N ASN A 131 6.89 28.49 -34.18
CA ASN A 131 6.94 28.81 -35.61
C ASN A 131 7.29 30.27 -35.85
N ASP A 132 6.74 31.21 -35.07
CA ASP A 132 7.03 32.65 -35.18
C ASP A 132 8.49 32.99 -34.82
N CYS A 133 9.19 32.12 -34.09
CA CYS A 133 10.60 32.31 -33.72
C CYS A 133 11.60 31.60 -34.66
N TYR A 134 11.22 30.47 -35.25
CA TYR A 134 12.13 29.58 -35.99
C TYR A 134 11.82 29.49 -37.51
N LEU A 135 10.81 30.19 -38.03
CA LEU A 135 10.54 30.29 -39.47
C LEU A 135 11.07 31.61 -40.06
N SER A 136 11.43 31.57 -41.33
CA SER A 136 11.81 32.76 -42.10
C SER A 136 10.58 33.47 -42.68
N ASP A 137 10.58 34.80 -42.69
CA ASP A 137 9.61 35.66 -43.39
C ASP A 137 9.73 35.61 -44.93
N GLY A 138 10.70 34.84 -45.46
CA GLY A 138 10.96 34.71 -46.89
C GLY A 138 9.78 34.14 -47.70
N VAL A 139 9.30 34.91 -48.68
CA VAL A 139 8.19 34.52 -49.58
C VAL A 139 8.61 33.69 -50.80
N SER A 140 9.89 33.29 -50.91
CA SER A 140 10.39 32.53 -52.06
C SER A 140 9.97 31.06 -52.03
N ILE A 141 9.98 30.39 -53.19
CA ILE A 141 9.66 28.95 -53.26
C ILE A 141 10.66 28.12 -52.44
N SER A 142 11.96 28.47 -52.49
CA SER A 142 12.99 27.83 -51.66
C SER A 142 12.72 28.04 -50.17
N ALA A 143 12.46 29.29 -49.75
CA ALA A 143 12.15 29.64 -48.36
C ALA A 143 10.93 28.87 -47.84
N ARG A 144 9.89 28.67 -48.67
CA ARG A 144 8.73 27.84 -48.30
C ARG A 144 9.11 26.37 -48.07
N LEU A 145 9.93 25.77 -48.94
CA LEU A 145 10.40 24.39 -48.78
C LEU A 145 11.31 24.23 -47.54
N TRP A 146 12.18 25.21 -47.27
CA TRP A 146 12.98 25.24 -46.04
C TRP A 146 12.10 25.40 -44.79
N ASN A 147 11.09 26.26 -44.82
CA ASN A 147 10.11 26.42 -43.74
C ASN A 147 9.26 25.15 -43.52
N GLU A 148 8.94 24.37 -44.56
CA GLU A 148 8.32 23.06 -44.41
C GLU A 148 9.24 22.07 -43.68
N GLN A 149 10.53 22.03 -44.00
CA GLN A 149 11.49 21.22 -43.23
C GLN A 149 11.63 21.71 -41.78
N ARG A 150 11.73 23.02 -41.54
CA ARG A 150 11.79 23.60 -40.18
C ARG A 150 10.57 23.23 -39.33
N LYS A 151 9.35 23.27 -39.88
CA LYS A 151 8.13 22.78 -39.21
C LYS A 151 8.23 21.31 -38.82
N LEU A 152 8.76 20.46 -39.69
CA LEU A 152 8.96 19.04 -39.40
C LEU A 152 10.08 18.81 -38.37
N ILE A 153 11.14 19.64 -38.33
CA ILE A 153 12.14 19.63 -37.24
C ILE A 153 11.47 19.93 -35.90
N LEU A 154 10.69 21.03 -35.82
CA LEU A 154 9.99 21.41 -34.58
C LEU A 154 8.99 20.34 -34.14
N GLN A 155 8.22 19.76 -35.07
CA GLN A 155 7.30 18.67 -34.78
C GLN A 155 8.02 17.43 -34.23
N ASP A 156 9.14 17.02 -34.83
CA ASP A 156 9.96 15.93 -34.31
C ASP A 156 10.59 16.28 -32.95
N ALA A 157 11.01 17.53 -32.73
CA ALA A 157 11.56 18.03 -31.47
C ALA A 157 10.54 17.97 -30.32
N PHE A 158 9.31 18.40 -30.56
CA PHE A 158 8.22 18.32 -29.58
C PHE A 158 7.80 16.87 -29.32
N SER A 159 7.47 16.12 -30.37
CA SER A 159 6.84 14.79 -30.24
C SER A 159 7.79 13.70 -29.74
N ASN A 160 9.03 13.65 -30.23
CA ASN A 160 9.96 12.56 -29.91
C ASN A 160 10.86 12.86 -28.70
N PHE A 161 11.14 14.14 -28.41
CA PHE A 161 12.13 14.53 -27.40
C PHE A 161 11.55 15.32 -26.25
N LEU A 162 10.94 16.50 -26.50
CA LEU A 162 10.54 17.40 -25.42
C LEU A 162 9.34 16.89 -24.64
N LEU A 163 8.23 16.54 -25.28
CA LEU A 163 7.03 16.09 -24.55
C LEU A 163 7.27 14.80 -23.74
N PRO A 164 7.93 13.74 -24.27
CA PRO A 164 8.26 12.56 -23.47
C PRO A 164 9.26 12.83 -22.34
N TYR A 165 10.13 13.83 -22.49
CA TYR A 165 11.03 14.28 -21.42
C TYR A 165 10.28 15.06 -20.34
N MET A 166 9.38 15.97 -20.71
CA MET A 166 8.59 16.76 -19.75
C MET A 166 7.57 15.88 -19.01
N GLU A 167 6.96 14.88 -19.65
CA GLU A 167 6.14 13.87 -18.96
C GLU A 167 6.94 13.17 -17.84
N LYS A 168 8.15 12.68 -18.15
CA LYS A 168 9.02 12.03 -17.14
C LYS A 168 9.36 12.97 -15.98
N GLN A 169 9.65 14.24 -16.28
CA GLN A 169 9.91 15.26 -15.26
C GLN A 169 8.66 15.56 -14.41
N ALA A 170 7.48 15.64 -15.01
CA ALA A 170 6.22 15.85 -14.30
C ALA A 170 5.87 14.68 -13.38
N ARG A 171 6.09 13.43 -13.83
CA ARG A 171 5.93 12.23 -12.98
C ARG A 171 6.84 12.28 -11.76
N VAL A 172 8.13 12.62 -11.92
CA VAL A 172 9.07 12.79 -10.80
C VAL A 172 8.64 13.92 -9.86
N PHE A 173 8.21 15.06 -10.40
CA PHE A 173 7.74 16.20 -9.61
C PHE A 173 6.48 15.87 -8.79
N LEU A 174 5.45 15.27 -9.40
CA LEU A 174 4.24 14.84 -8.71
C LEU A 174 4.55 13.82 -7.62
N THR A 175 5.46 12.88 -7.88
CA THR A 175 5.87 11.85 -6.90
C THR A 175 6.56 12.49 -5.70
N ALA A 176 7.50 13.43 -5.92
CA ALA A 176 8.15 14.17 -4.85
C ALA A 176 7.16 15.02 -4.04
N LYS A 177 6.23 15.71 -4.72
CA LYS A 177 5.20 16.54 -4.08
C LYS A 177 4.24 15.72 -3.22
N ALA A 178 3.73 14.61 -3.75
CA ALA A 178 2.79 13.74 -3.05
C ALA A 178 3.46 13.00 -1.88
N LYS A 179 4.73 12.59 -2.01
CA LYS A 179 5.51 12.06 -0.89
C LYS A 179 5.77 13.09 0.20
N ALA A 180 6.13 14.33 -0.16
CA ALA A 180 6.35 15.39 0.81
C ALA A 180 5.08 15.68 1.64
N TRP A 181 3.92 15.75 1.00
CA TRP A 181 2.64 15.90 1.68
C TRP A 181 2.29 14.70 2.58
N LEU A 182 2.53 13.47 2.10
CA LEU A 182 2.26 12.26 2.90
C LEU A 182 3.20 12.16 4.11
N LEU A 183 4.45 12.62 3.98
CA LEU A 183 5.41 12.74 5.09
C LEU A 183 4.98 13.81 6.10
N GLU A 184 4.49 14.96 5.64
CA GLU A 184 3.95 16.02 6.50
C GLU A 184 2.76 15.52 7.33
N GLU A 185 1.81 14.81 6.70
CA GLU A 185 0.65 14.24 7.40
C GLU A 185 1.05 13.09 8.36
N TYR A 186 2.00 12.23 7.97
CA TYR A 186 2.58 11.21 8.86
C TYR A 186 3.29 11.84 10.08
N GLY A 187 4.08 12.90 9.85
CA GLY A 187 4.75 13.66 10.90
C GLY A 187 3.78 14.35 11.85
N LYS A 188 2.70 14.93 11.32
CA LYS A 188 1.61 15.55 12.09
C LYS A 188 0.86 14.53 12.95
N GLN A 189 0.62 13.31 12.46
CA GLN A 189 0.00 12.25 13.26
C GLN A 189 0.91 11.80 14.40
N LEU A 190 2.22 11.67 14.15
CA LEU A 190 3.20 11.39 15.22
C LEU A 190 3.27 12.55 16.22
N TRP A 191 3.31 13.80 15.74
CA TRP A 191 3.30 15.00 16.57
C TRP A 191 2.12 14.98 17.53
N ASN A 192 0.90 14.79 17.02
CA ASN A 192 -0.32 14.73 17.83
C ASN A 192 -0.32 13.63 18.92
N ARG A 193 0.54 12.61 18.81
CA ARG A 193 0.70 11.57 19.85
C ARG A 193 1.89 11.86 20.79
N ALA A 194 2.95 12.48 20.29
CA ALA A 194 4.17 12.78 21.07
C ALA A 194 4.09 14.11 21.85
N SER A 195 3.41 15.12 21.29
CA SER A 195 3.25 16.46 21.86
C SER A 195 2.11 16.56 22.89
N VAL A 196 1.75 15.43 23.53
CA VAL A 196 0.72 15.36 24.57
C VAL A 196 1.39 15.38 25.95
N ALA A 197 0.89 16.24 26.83
CA ALA A 197 1.35 16.39 28.19
C ALA A 197 0.99 15.16 29.05
N PRO A 198 1.65 14.94 30.20
CA PRO A 198 1.23 13.95 31.18
C PRO A 198 -0.23 14.14 31.58
N TYR A 199 -0.94 13.05 31.88
CA TYR A 199 -2.28 13.15 32.45
C TYR A 199 -2.26 13.91 33.78
N GLN A 200 -3.08 14.95 33.88
CA GLN A 200 -3.32 15.71 35.11
C GLN A 200 -4.73 15.44 35.63
N HIS A 201 -4.88 15.34 36.95
CA HIS A 201 -6.19 15.20 37.60
C HIS A 201 -6.92 16.56 37.56
N LYS A 202 -8.21 16.58 37.22
CA LYS A 202 -8.93 17.79 36.79
C LYS A 202 -9.64 18.58 37.91
N GLU A 203 -9.27 18.39 39.17
CA GLU A 203 -9.89 19.13 40.29
C GLU A 203 -9.03 20.29 40.77
N ASN A 204 -9.68 21.37 41.18
CA ASN A 204 -9.09 22.72 41.35
C ASN A 204 -8.31 22.89 42.66
N ASP A 205 -7.37 21.99 42.96
CA ASP A 205 -6.37 22.26 44.00
C ASP A 205 -5.27 23.19 43.42
N ASP A 206 -5.52 24.50 43.50
CA ASP A 206 -4.51 25.56 43.34
C ASP A 206 -3.39 25.47 44.42
N GLU A 207 -3.46 24.49 45.33
CA GLU A 207 -2.54 24.29 46.46
C GLU A 207 -1.76 22.97 46.34
N LEU A 208 -0.56 23.09 45.75
CA LEU A 208 0.65 22.26 45.94
C LEU A 208 0.81 21.00 45.04
N ASP A 209 1.95 20.97 44.34
CA ASP A 209 2.50 19.89 43.49
C ASP A 209 1.85 19.62 42.10
N GLU A 210 1.62 20.68 41.29
CA GLU A 210 1.24 20.63 39.85
C GLU A 210 2.12 19.70 38.96
N GLU A 211 3.31 19.31 39.42
CA GLU A 211 4.36 18.65 38.63
C GLU A 211 4.58 17.15 38.94
N THR A 212 3.90 16.57 39.94
CA THR A 212 4.06 15.14 40.23
C THR A 212 3.12 14.31 39.38
N ALA A 213 3.66 13.52 38.44
CA ALA A 213 2.86 12.67 37.56
C ALA A 213 2.02 11.64 38.36
N PRO A 214 0.83 11.27 37.87
CA PRO A 214 -0.08 10.42 38.63
C PRO A 214 0.48 9.00 38.78
N ARG A 215 0.30 8.40 39.97
CA ARG A 215 0.26 6.93 40.12
C ARG A 215 -0.84 6.35 39.23
N VAL A 216 -0.49 5.41 38.35
CA VAL A 216 -1.39 4.81 37.34
C VAL A 216 -1.59 3.32 37.61
N MET A 217 -2.85 2.87 37.62
CA MET A 217 -3.16 1.44 37.53
C MET A 217 -3.48 1.09 36.07
N ALA A 218 -2.56 0.40 35.40
CA ALA A 218 -2.74 -0.03 34.03
C ALA A 218 -3.39 -1.42 33.97
N CYS A 219 -4.34 -1.61 33.06
CA CYS A 219 -5.06 -2.86 32.87
C CYS A 219 -5.03 -3.27 31.39
N CYS A 220 -4.57 -4.49 31.11
CA CYS A 220 -4.61 -5.10 29.78
C CYS A 220 -5.43 -6.39 29.81
N TRP A 221 -6.16 -6.64 28.73
CA TRP A 221 -6.86 -7.90 28.49
C TRP A 221 -6.31 -8.62 27.27
N ASP A 222 -6.17 -9.94 27.38
CA ASP A 222 -5.73 -10.84 26.31
C ASP A 222 -6.52 -12.16 26.40
N PRO A 223 -6.83 -12.85 25.29
CA PRO A 223 -7.46 -14.18 25.33
C PRO A 223 -6.57 -15.28 25.95
N GLY A 224 -5.30 -14.98 26.26
CA GLY A 224 -4.38 -15.89 26.93
C GLY A 224 -4.72 -16.21 28.40
N ASN A 225 -3.79 -16.91 29.06
CA ASN A 225 -3.83 -17.16 30.51
C ASN A 225 -2.52 -16.67 31.14
N PRO A 226 -2.53 -15.67 32.04
CA PRO A 226 -3.69 -14.97 32.59
C PRO A 226 -4.38 -14.04 31.60
N ALA A 227 -5.70 -13.92 31.71
CA ALA A 227 -6.53 -13.18 30.73
C ALA A 227 -6.57 -11.67 31.00
N THR A 228 -6.70 -11.26 32.26
CA THR A 228 -6.65 -9.84 32.67
C THR A 228 -5.46 -9.63 33.58
N THR A 229 -4.61 -8.66 33.26
CA THR A 229 -3.47 -8.27 34.10
C THR A 229 -3.58 -6.80 34.47
N PHE A 230 -3.47 -6.53 35.78
CA PHE A 230 -3.35 -5.19 36.33
C PHE A 230 -1.92 -4.96 36.79
N VAL A 231 -1.38 -3.79 36.51
CA VAL A 231 -0.05 -3.36 36.93
C VAL A 231 -0.19 -2.01 37.60
N MET A 232 0.39 -1.88 38.80
CA MET A 232 0.47 -0.61 39.50
C MET A 232 1.80 0.08 39.19
N LEU A 233 1.73 1.32 38.73
CA LEU A 233 2.89 2.19 38.51
C LEU A 233 2.92 3.33 39.53
N ASP A 234 4.11 3.62 40.05
CA ASP A 234 4.36 4.82 40.85
C ASP A 234 4.31 6.09 39.99
N SER A 235 4.52 7.27 40.59
CA SER A 235 4.58 8.56 39.89
C SER A 235 5.78 8.72 38.93
N LEU A 236 6.71 7.77 38.90
CA LEU A 236 7.95 7.79 38.12
C LEU A 236 7.93 6.72 37.01
N GLY A 237 6.85 5.94 36.94
CA GLY A 237 6.63 4.88 35.97
C GLY A 237 7.31 3.56 36.33
N GLU A 238 7.74 3.35 37.57
CA GLU A 238 8.25 2.06 38.03
C GLU A 238 7.14 1.14 38.53
N VAL A 239 7.36 -0.16 38.38
CA VAL A 239 6.39 -1.20 38.73
C VAL A 239 6.38 -1.41 40.24
N MET A 240 5.26 -1.09 40.88
CA MET A 240 5.05 -1.35 42.30
C MET A 240 4.61 -2.81 42.51
N ASP A 241 3.56 -3.24 41.81
CA ASP A 241 2.94 -4.56 42.01
C ASP A 241 2.13 -5.00 40.77
N VAL A 242 1.84 -6.30 40.66
CA VAL A 242 1.18 -6.94 39.50
C VAL A 242 0.12 -7.97 39.94
N LEU A 243 -1.15 -7.68 39.64
CA LEU A 243 -2.27 -8.58 39.91
C LEU A 243 -2.75 -9.27 38.62
N HIS A 244 -2.75 -10.60 38.64
CA HIS A 244 -3.27 -11.43 37.55
C HIS A 244 -4.66 -11.98 37.92
N SER A 245 -5.64 -11.79 37.03
CA SER A 245 -7.00 -12.33 37.19
C SER A 245 -7.51 -12.97 35.89
N SER A 246 -8.19 -14.10 36.01
CA SER A 246 -8.66 -14.87 34.84
C SER A 246 -10.16 -14.76 34.59
N SER A 247 -10.93 -14.29 35.58
CA SER A 247 -12.35 -14.65 35.68
C SER A 247 -13.32 -13.47 35.66
N LEU A 248 -12.81 -12.23 35.66
CA LEU A 248 -13.64 -11.01 35.70
C LEU A 248 -14.66 -10.93 34.55
N ILE A 249 -14.27 -11.31 33.33
CA ILE A 249 -15.11 -11.21 32.11
C ILE A 249 -15.92 -12.51 31.86
N ILE A 250 -15.75 -13.57 32.66
CA ILE A 250 -16.44 -14.85 32.43
C ILE A 250 -17.92 -14.72 32.80
N TRP A 251 -18.78 -14.55 31.78
CA TRP A 251 -20.22 -14.59 31.96
C TRP A 251 -20.76 -16.02 31.84
N SER A 252 -21.21 -16.59 32.95
CA SER A 252 -22.02 -17.81 32.93
C SER A 252 -23.19 -17.70 33.89
N ARG A 253 -24.40 -17.61 33.33
CA ARG A 253 -25.65 -17.53 34.08
C ARG A 253 -26.02 -18.84 34.80
N ASN A 254 -25.34 -19.95 34.44
CA ASN A 254 -25.67 -21.30 34.88
C ASN A 254 -24.58 -21.96 35.75
N ASN A 255 -23.34 -21.45 35.79
CA ASN A 255 -22.25 -22.01 36.63
C ASN A 255 -22.01 -21.17 37.89
N GLN A 256 -22.57 -21.61 39.03
CA GLN A 256 -22.30 -21.01 40.35
C GLN A 256 -20.79 -20.93 40.67
N LYS A 257 -20.00 -21.94 40.28
CA LYS A 257 -18.54 -21.97 40.50
C LYS A 257 -17.80 -20.82 39.77
N GLN A 258 -18.24 -20.46 38.56
CA GLN A 258 -17.65 -19.35 37.79
C GLN A 258 -18.07 -18.00 38.41
N GLN A 259 -19.33 -17.87 38.84
CA GLN A 259 -19.80 -16.67 39.54
C GLN A 259 -19.08 -16.45 40.88
N GLN A 260 -18.76 -17.53 41.61
CA GLN A 260 -17.99 -17.43 42.86
C GLN A 260 -16.53 -17.04 42.60
N GLN A 261 -15.89 -17.59 41.56
CA GLN A 261 -14.54 -17.17 41.18
C GLN A 261 -14.50 -15.70 40.75
N LYS A 262 -15.51 -15.23 39.99
CA LYS A 262 -15.65 -13.81 39.64
C LYS A 262 -15.68 -12.91 40.88
N LYS A 263 -16.43 -13.27 41.92
CA LYS A 263 -16.45 -12.51 43.19
C LYS A 263 -15.10 -12.48 43.91
N ILE A 264 -14.36 -13.60 43.90
CA ILE A 264 -13.00 -13.67 44.48
C ILE A 264 -12.03 -12.76 43.71
N ASP A 265 -12.12 -12.77 42.37
CA ASP A 265 -11.29 -11.92 41.52
C ASP A 265 -11.67 -10.42 41.69
N GLN A 266 -12.97 -10.07 41.82
CA GLN A 266 -13.44 -8.71 42.14
C GLN A 266 -12.88 -8.22 43.50
N GLU A 267 -12.91 -9.07 44.53
CA GLU A 267 -12.40 -8.73 45.86
C GLU A 267 -10.89 -8.48 45.88
N ARG A 268 -10.11 -9.30 45.16
CA ARG A 268 -8.65 -9.08 45.02
C ARG A 268 -8.30 -7.76 44.33
N VAL A 269 -9.09 -7.36 43.33
CA VAL A 269 -8.92 -6.05 42.67
C VAL A 269 -9.27 -4.92 43.66
N ARG A 270 -10.32 -5.09 44.48
CA ARG A 270 -10.69 -4.13 45.54
C ARG A 270 -9.57 -3.97 46.58
N GLU A 271 -9.00 -5.08 47.05
CA GLU A 271 -7.84 -5.10 47.96
C GLU A 271 -6.64 -4.35 47.35
N PHE A 272 -6.26 -4.70 46.12
CA PHE A 272 -5.15 -4.09 45.37
C PHE A 272 -5.34 -2.58 45.15
N MET A 273 -6.56 -2.12 44.82
CA MET A 273 -6.86 -0.70 44.69
C MET A 273 -6.78 0.05 46.02
N THR A 274 -7.21 -0.59 47.12
CA THR A 274 -7.18 -0.01 48.47
C THR A 274 -5.75 0.14 48.99
N GLU A 275 -4.88 -0.84 48.71
CA GLU A 275 -3.46 -0.82 49.10
C GLU A 275 -2.65 0.27 48.35
N HIS A 276 -2.78 0.34 47.03
CA HIS A 276 -1.91 1.18 46.19
C HIS A 276 -2.46 2.58 45.87
N GLN A 277 -3.75 2.81 46.11
CA GLN A 277 -4.45 4.08 45.91
C GLN A 277 -4.15 4.77 44.55
N PRO A 278 -4.57 4.19 43.40
CA PRO A 278 -4.34 4.81 42.09
C PRO A 278 -5.14 6.09 41.90
N HIS A 279 -4.56 7.10 41.23
CA HIS A 279 -5.29 8.33 40.88
C HIS A 279 -6.08 8.19 39.57
N VAL A 280 -5.65 7.27 38.70
CA VAL A 280 -6.28 6.99 37.40
C VAL A 280 -6.07 5.52 37.03
N VAL A 281 -7.10 4.92 36.42
CA VAL A 281 -7.06 3.58 35.86
C VAL A 281 -7.03 3.68 34.34
N VAL A 282 -6.01 3.11 33.69
CA VAL A 282 -5.92 3.04 32.23
C VAL A 282 -6.24 1.65 31.76
N LEU A 283 -7.24 1.52 30.89
CA LEU A 283 -7.66 0.24 30.32
C LEU A 283 -7.29 0.18 28.84
N GLY A 284 -6.54 -0.86 28.45
CA GLY A 284 -6.17 -1.08 27.06
C GLY A 284 -7.39 -1.37 26.19
N ALA A 285 -7.60 -0.56 25.16
CA ALA A 285 -8.64 -0.77 24.16
C ALA A 285 -8.14 -1.67 23.03
N VAL A 286 -8.86 -2.78 22.79
CA VAL A 286 -8.48 -3.83 21.82
C VAL A 286 -9.69 -4.46 21.17
N ASN A 287 -10.71 -4.77 21.97
CA ASN A 287 -11.90 -5.50 21.53
C ASN A 287 -13.11 -5.19 22.41
N LEU A 288 -14.27 -5.71 22.01
CA LEU A 288 -15.54 -5.56 22.73
C LEU A 288 -15.54 -6.16 24.16
N ALA A 289 -14.56 -6.99 24.53
CA ALA A 289 -14.42 -7.50 25.89
C ALA A 289 -13.89 -6.42 26.85
N CYS A 290 -13.02 -5.51 26.38
CA CYS A 290 -12.51 -4.38 27.15
C CYS A 290 -13.65 -3.49 27.69
N ARG A 291 -14.73 -3.29 26.92
CA ARG A 291 -15.92 -2.59 27.40
C ARG A 291 -16.52 -3.23 28.65
N ARG A 292 -16.71 -4.55 28.62
CA ARG A 292 -17.25 -5.28 29.79
C ARG A 292 -16.30 -5.15 30.97
N LEU A 293 -14.99 -5.19 30.73
CA LEU A 293 -14.00 -4.96 31.77
C LEU A 293 -14.08 -3.53 32.38
N LYS A 294 -14.34 -2.49 31.57
CA LYS A 294 -14.62 -1.12 32.06
C LYS A 294 -15.85 -1.11 32.97
N GLU A 295 -16.94 -1.74 32.54
CA GLU A 295 -18.20 -1.88 33.31
C GLU A 295 -17.96 -2.63 34.65
N GLU A 296 -17.18 -3.71 34.65
CA GLU A 296 -16.81 -4.47 35.87
C GLU A 296 -15.91 -3.68 36.84
N ILE A 297 -14.95 -2.90 36.33
CA ILE A 297 -14.08 -2.07 37.18
C ILE A 297 -14.90 -0.92 37.80
N TYR A 298 -15.84 -0.32 37.06
CA TYR A 298 -16.78 0.64 37.64
C TYR A 298 -17.65 0.01 38.75
N GLU A 299 -18.12 -1.22 38.59
CA GLU A 299 -18.83 -1.92 39.68
C GLU A 299 -17.95 -2.12 40.93
N ILE A 300 -16.65 -2.38 40.77
CA ILE A 300 -15.72 -2.55 41.90
C ILE A 300 -15.48 -1.21 42.59
N ILE A 301 -15.21 -0.14 41.85
CA ILE A 301 -15.02 1.22 42.39
C ILE A 301 -16.29 1.67 43.12
N PHE A 302 -17.47 1.48 42.52
CA PHE A 302 -18.74 1.86 43.13
C PHE A 302 -18.98 1.16 44.48
N LYS A 303 -18.78 -0.17 44.54
CA LYS A 303 -18.89 -0.93 45.80
C LYS A 303 -17.84 -0.47 46.83
N MET A 304 -16.61 -0.21 46.41
CA MET A 304 -15.55 0.30 47.29
C MET A 304 -15.93 1.64 47.94
N MET A 305 -16.54 2.56 47.17
CA MET A 305 -17.01 3.85 47.67
C MET A 305 -18.28 3.74 48.55
N GLU A 306 -19.22 2.85 48.22
CA GLU A 306 -20.47 2.67 48.97
C GLU A 306 -20.27 1.89 50.29
N GLU A 307 -19.48 0.81 50.28
CA GLU A 307 -19.31 -0.09 51.43
C GLU A 307 -18.24 0.41 52.42
N ASN A 308 -17.11 0.97 51.94
CA ASN A 308 -15.95 1.31 52.76
C ASN A 308 -15.45 2.78 52.62
N PRO A 309 -16.29 3.82 52.78
CA PRO A 309 -15.91 5.23 52.62
C PRO A 309 -14.89 5.77 53.65
N ARG A 310 -14.39 4.93 54.57
CA ARG A 310 -13.32 5.29 55.54
C ARG A 310 -11.94 4.79 55.13
N ASP A 311 -11.87 3.78 54.27
CA ASP A 311 -10.62 3.19 53.79
C ASP A 311 -10.16 3.85 52.48
N VAL A 312 -11.09 4.50 51.78
CA VAL A 312 -10.84 5.36 50.62
C VAL A 312 -10.29 6.70 51.12
N GLY A 313 -9.02 7.00 50.82
CA GLY A 313 -8.41 8.27 51.17
C GLY A 313 -8.98 9.44 50.35
N GLN A 314 -8.85 10.68 50.84
CA GLN A 314 -9.29 11.88 50.10
C GLN A 314 -8.70 11.98 48.67
N LYS A 315 -7.53 11.39 48.43
CA LYS A 315 -6.86 11.31 47.11
C LYS A 315 -7.43 10.23 46.16
N MET A 316 -8.46 9.50 46.58
CA MET A 316 -9.16 8.47 45.80
C MET A 316 -10.63 8.85 45.51
N ASP A 317 -11.06 10.06 45.84
CA ASP A 317 -12.34 10.55 45.32
C ASP A 317 -12.20 10.77 43.80
N GLY A 318 -13.27 10.52 43.04
CA GLY A 318 -13.28 10.75 41.60
C GLY A 318 -12.31 9.94 40.72
N ILE A 319 -11.87 8.73 41.10
CA ILE A 319 -11.01 7.87 40.23
C ILE A 319 -11.65 7.68 38.84
N ARG A 320 -10.95 8.11 37.80
CA ARG A 320 -11.39 7.96 36.40
C ARG A 320 -10.83 6.68 35.76
N ILE A 321 -11.64 6.06 34.91
CA ILE A 321 -11.24 4.95 34.03
C ILE A 321 -11.16 5.46 32.59
N VAL A 322 -9.96 5.54 32.04
CA VAL A 322 -9.68 6.06 30.71
C VAL A 322 -9.24 4.92 29.80
N TYR A 323 -9.66 4.90 28.52
CA TYR A 323 -9.11 3.96 27.56
C TYR A 323 -7.77 4.46 27.03
N GLY A 324 -6.80 3.55 26.90
CA GLY A 324 -5.54 3.81 26.22
C GLY A 324 -5.37 2.93 24.98
N ASP A 325 -4.75 3.49 23.95
CA ASP A 325 -4.42 2.81 22.70
C ASP A 325 -3.31 1.74 22.94
N GLU A 326 -3.64 0.46 22.73
CA GLU A 326 -2.66 -0.63 22.86
C GLU A 326 -1.71 -0.78 21.65
N SER A 327 -1.88 -0.03 20.56
CA SER A 327 -1.09 -0.20 19.33
C SER A 327 0.41 -0.04 19.55
N LEU A 328 0.83 0.96 20.35
CA LEU A 328 2.22 1.18 20.74
C LEU A 328 2.69 0.20 21.84
N PRO A 329 1.96 0.00 22.95
CA PRO A 329 2.28 -1.03 23.95
C PRO A 329 2.53 -2.44 23.40
N ARG A 330 1.82 -2.86 22.35
CA ARG A 330 2.02 -4.16 21.67
C ARG A 330 3.35 -4.26 20.93
N ILE A 331 3.88 -3.14 20.43
CA ILE A 331 5.23 -3.10 19.84
C ILE A 331 6.27 -3.22 20.96
N TYR A 332 6.08 -2.48 22.06
CA TYR A 332 6.97 -2.56 23.22
C TYR A 332 7.01 -3.96 23.85
N GLU A 333 5.89 -4.66 23.99
CA GLU A 333 5.85 -6.05 24.49
C GLU A 333 6.85 -6.99 23.80
N HIS A 334 6.99 -6.86 22.48
CA HIS A 334 7.85 -7.71 21.64
C HIS A 334 9.25 -7.11 21.40
N SER A 335 9.50 -5.89 21.87
CA SER A 335 10.76 -5.19 21.71
C SER A 335 11.92 -5.86 22.44
N ARG A 336 13.14 -5.57 21.99
CA ARG A 336 14.34 -5.92 22.77
C ARG A 336 14.44 -5.08 24.04
N ILE A 337 14.15 -3.78 23.95
CA ILE A 337 14.30 -2.83 25.05
C ILE A 337 13.38 -3.15 26.24
N SER A 338 12.17 -3.70 26.02
CA SER A 338 11.30 -4.14 27.11
C SER A 338 11.81 -5.39 27.83
N SER A 339 12.64 -6.20 27.17
CA SER A 339 13.27 -7.37 27.77
C SER A 339 14.52 -7.01 28.58
N ASP A 340 15.20 -5.93 28.19
CA ASP A 340 16.30 -5.32 28.94
C ASP A 340 15.78 -4.55 30.17
N GLN A 341 14.70 -3.76 30.01
CA GLN A 341 14.09 -2.97 31.10
C GLN A 341 13.27 -3.80 32.10
N LEU A 342 12.57 -4.85 31.64
CA LEU A 342 11.70 -5.69 32.48
C LEU A 342 12.07 -7.18 32.33
N PRO A 343 13.25 -7.59 32.84
CA PRO A 343 13.71 -8.97 32.75
C PRO A 343 12.81 -9.91 33.55
N GLY A 344 12.49 -11.07 32.98
CA GLY A 344 11.67 -12.11 33.62
C GLY A 344 10.16 -11.84 33.65
N GLN A 345 9.68 -10.67 33.24
CA GLN A 345 8.26 -10.33 33.21
C GLN A 345 7.54 -10.90 31.97
N LEU A 346 6.25 -11.24 32.13
CA LEU A 346 5.38 -11.71 31.06
C LEU A 346 5.07 -10.60 30.04
N GLY A 347 4.79 -10.97 28.78
CA GLY A 347 4.49 -10.01 27.70
C GLY A 347 3.34 -9.06 28.03
N ILE A 348 2.24 -9.60 28.57
CA ILE A 348 1.07 -8.79 28.99
C ILE A 348 1.40 -7.79 30.11
N VAL A 349 2.34 -8.12 31.01
CA VAL A 349 2.83 -7.18 32.04
C VAL A 349 3.61 -6.04 31.38
N LYS A 350 4.52 -6.36 30.46
CA LYS A 350 5.27 -5.35 29.69
C LYS A 350 4.35 -4.43 28.90
N ARG A 351 3.27 -4.98 28.32
CA ARG A 351 2.22 -4.23 27.61
C ARG A 351 1.50 -3.26 28.56
N ALA A 352 1.06 -3.72 29.73
CA ALA A 352 0.42 -2.88 30.73
C ALA A 352 1.35 -1.79 31.30
N VAL A 353 2.64 -2.10 31.52
CA VAL A 353 3.63 -1.08 31.91
C VAL A 353 3.77 0.00 30.84
N ALA A 354 3.89 -0.38 29.57
CA ALA A 354 3.96 0.59 28.47
C ALA A 354 2.69 1.44 28.34
N LEU A 355 1.51 0.86 28.56
CA LEU A 355 0.24 1.55 28.55
C LEU A 355 0.16 2.64 29.65
N GLY A 356 0.55 2.29 30.89
CA GLY A 356 0.58 3.24 32.00
C GLY A 356 1.65 4.32 31.84
N ARG A 357 2.88 3.95 31.45
CA ARG A 357 3.96 4.89 31.15
C ARG A 357 3.62 5.82 29.98
N PHE A 358 2.83 5.37 29.00
CA PHE A 358 2.38 6.21 27.89
C PHE A 358 1.43 7.31 28.37
N LEU A 359 0.54 7.04 29.33
CA LEU A 359 -0.28 8.09 29.96
C LEU A 359 0.58 9.08 30.77
N GLN A 360 1.63 8.60 31.44
CA GLN A 360 2.52 9.44 32.25
C GLN A 360 3.46 10.30 31.41
N ASN A 361 4.04 9.76 30.34
CA ASN A 361 4.92 10.51 29.45
C ASN A 361 4.95 9.90 28.02
N PRO A 362 4.05 10.34 27.12
CA PRO A 362 3.97 9.84 25.74
C PRO A 362 5.31 9.95 25.00
N LEU A 363 6.00 11.09 25.14
CA LEU A 363 7.29 11.37 24.49
C LEU A 363 8.36 10.34 24.86
N ALA A 364 8.52 10.03 26.15
CA ALA A 364 9.53 9.07 26.61
C ALA A 364 9.24 7.64 26.15
N MET A 365 7.96 7.24 26.12
CA MET A 365 7.56 5.93 25.61
C MET A 365 7.74 5.79 24.10
N ILE A 366 7.40 6.81 23.32
CA ILE A 366 7.66 6.83 21.87
C ILE A 366 9.17 6.78 21.60
N ALA A 367 9.95 7.61 22.29
CA ALA A 367 11.42 7.65 22.14
C ALA A 367 12.09 6.30 22.47
N THR A 368 11.52 5.51 23.38
CA THR A 368 12.01 4.18 23.75
C THR A 368 11.99 3.20 22.56
N LEU A 369 10.99 3.31 21.68
CA LEU A 369 10.87 2.48 20.46
C LEU A 369 11.70 3.00 19.27
N CYS A 370 12.27 4.19 19.37
CA CYS A 370 13.19 4.75 18.38
C CYS A 370 14.64 4.25 18.53
N GLY A 371 14.88 3.22 19.35
CA GLY A 371 16.19 2.61 19.53
C GLY A 371 16.77 1.96 18.26
N PRO A 372 17.89 1.19 18.35
CA PRO A 372 18.63 0.70 17.19
C PRO A 372 17.83 -0.24 16.27
N GLY A 373 16.75 -0.87 16.77
CA GLY A 373 15.83 -1.68 15.97
C GLY A 373 14.83 -0.87 15.16
N LYS A 374 14.71 0.46 15.40
CA LYS A 374 13.71 1.37 14.80
C LYS A 374 12.28 0.80 14.83
N GLU A 375 11.94 0.13 15.93
CA GLU A 375 10.69 -0.63 16.09
C GLU A 375 9.45 0.26 15.94
N ILE A 376 9.59 1.56 16.26
CA ILE A 376 8.62 2.64 15.99
C ILE A 376 8.07 2.65 14.54
N LEU A 377 8.85 2.23 13.54
CA LEU A 377 8.41 2.16 12.13
C LEU A 377 7.33 1.09 11.89
N SER A 378 7.10 0.20 12.86
CA SER A 378 6.01 -0.79 12.85
C SER A 378 4.69 -0.20 13.36
N TRP A 379 4.72 1.00 13.95
CA TRP A 379 3.51 1.70 14.38
C TRP A 379 2.78 2.26 13.16
N LYS A 380 1.53 1.85 12.99
CA LYS A 380 0.65 2.32 11.92
C LYS A 380 0.00 3.61 12.39
N LEU A 381 0.38 4.73 11.80
CA LEU A 381 -0.24 6.03 12.09
C LEU A 381 -1.34 6.30 11.06
N GLY A 382 -1.03 6.12 9.78
CA GLY A 382 -1.94 6.37 8.66
C GLY A 382 -2.19 5.16 7.77
N SER A 383 -3.33 5.17 7.08
CA SER A 383 -3.74 4.12 6.12
C SER A 383 -2.78 4.00 4.93
N LEU A 384 -2.09 5.08 4.56
CA LEU A 384 -1.24 5.18 3.38
C LEU A 384 0.27 5.07 3.67
N ASP A 385 0.64 4.81 4.92
CA ASP A 385 2.03 4.74 5.38
C ASP A 385 2.87 3.74 4.56
N TYR A 386 2.26 2.71 3.98
CA TYR A 386 2.94 1.69 3.19
C TYR A 386 3.55 2.22 1.88
N LEU A 387 3.17 3.43 1.42
CA LEU A 387 3.71 4.09 0.23
C LEU A 387 5.06 4.80 0.47
N LEU A 388 5.45 4.99 1.75
CA LEU A 388 6.70 5.62 2.14
C LEU A 388 7.78 4.58 2.44
N THR A 389 9.03 4.87 2.06
CA THR A 389 10.17 4.02 2.42
C THR A 389 10.49 4.13 3.92
N PRO A 390 11.08 3.11 4.55
CA PRO A 390 11.41 3.15 5.99
C PRO A 390 12.40 4.26 6.35
N ASP A 391 13.28 4.66 5.43
CA ASP A 391 14.24 5.75 5.65
C ASP A 391 13.54 7.12 5.63
N GLU A 392 12.68 7.38 4.62
CA GLU A 392 11.85 8.60 4.56
C GLU A 392 10.97 8.76 5.82
N LYS A 393 10.36 7.66 6.30
CA LYS A 393 9.61 7.67 7.56
C LYS A 393 10.49 8.02 8.75
N TYR A 394 11.64 7.36 8.89
CA TYR A 394 12.49 7.56 10.06
C TYR A 394 13.09 8.97 10.11
N GLU A 395 13.40 9.58 8.96
CA GLU A 395 13.82 10.98 8.89
C GLU A 395 12.73 11.92 9.44
N MET A 396 11.46 11.67 9.09
CA MET A 396 10.32 12.42 9.64
C MET A 396 10.10 12.15 11.14
N VAL A 397 10.24 10.89 11.60
CA VAL A 397 10.23 10.55 13.04
C VAL A 397 11.33 11.31 13.77
N GLU A 398 12.56 11.35 13.25
CA GLU A 398 13.68 12.05 13.86
C GLU A 398 13.42 13.56 13.94
N GLN A 399 12.90 14.19 12.88
CA GLN A 399 12.52 15.61 12.88
C GLN A 399 11.47 15.93 13.97
N VAL A 400 10.34 15.22 13.98
CA VAL A 400 9.26 15.42 14.97
C VAL A 400 9.76 15.16 16.39
N MET A 401 10.52 14.10 16.61
CA MET A 401 11.03 13.76 17.95
C MET A 401 12.07 14.75 18.44
N VAL A 402 12.91 15.32 17.56
CA VAL A 402 13.82 16.43 17.88
C VAL A 402 13.02 17.66 18.30
N ASP A 403 12.03 18.07 17.52
CA ASP A 403 11.25 19.28 17.82
C ASP A 403 10.48 19.14 19.14
N VAL A 404 9.73 18.05 19.34
CA VAL A 404 9.00 17.81 20.61
C VAL A 404 9.95 17.64 21.78
N THR A 405 11.09 16.94 21.64
CA THR A 405 12.04 16.77 22.76
C THR A 405 12.67 18.09 23.18
N ASN A 406 13.03 18.96 22.23
CA ASN A 406 13.58 20.27 22.56
C ASN A 406 12.47 21.25 23.02
N GLN A 407 11.20 21.05 22.62
CA GLN A 407 10.04 21.79 23.14
C GLN A 407 9.60 21.32 24.54
N VAL A 408 9.88 20.10 24.98
CA VAL A 408 9.61 19.66 26.36
C VAL A 408 10.82 19.89 27.26
N GLY A 409 12.01 19.53 26.78
CA GLY A 409 13.23 19.45 27.57
C GLY A 409 13.32 18.19 28.43
N ILE A 410 14.48 17.92 29.01
CA ILE A 410 14.76 16.70 29.79
C ILE A 410 15.37 17.07 31.14
N ASP A 411 14.78 16.61 32.24
CA ASP A 411 15.42 16.63 33.55
C ASP A 411 16.47 15.52 33.64
N ILE A 412 17.73 15.95 33.78
CA ILE A 412 18.89 15.06 33.84
C ILE A 412 18.86 14.17 35.09
N ASN A 413 18.48 14.72 36.24
CA ASN A 413 18.54 14.01 37.51
C ASN A 413 17.38 13.01 37.63
N LEU A 414 16.21 13.37 37.08
CA LEU A 414 15.09 12.45 36.95
C LEU A 414 15.40 11.31 35.98
N ALA A 415 16.00 11.61 34.82
CA ALA A 415 16.45 10.57 33.88
C ALA A 415 17.53 9.67 34.51
N ALA A 416 18.47 10.22 35.27
CA ALA A 416 19.51 9.46 35.96
C ALA A 416 18.98 8.45 37.01
N ALA A 417 17.75 8.63 37.49
CA ALA A 417 17.08 7.67 38.37
C ALA A 417 16.30 6.58 37.61
N HIS A 418 15.87 6.82 36.37
CA HIS A 418 14.94 5.95 35.64
C HIS A 418 15.35 5.73 34.17
N ASP A 419 15.77 4.51 33.84
CA ASP A 419 16.34 4.16 32.53
C ASP A 419 15.43 4.48 31.33
N TRP A 420 14.11 4.42 31.48
CA TRP A 420 13.17 4.69 30.40
C TRP A 420 13.04 6.19 30.08
N LEU A 421 13.28 7.07 31.06
CA LEU A 421 13.26 8.52 30.88
C LEU A 421 14.51 9.06 30.17
N PHE A 422 15.56 8.25 30.00
CA PHE A 422 16.71 8.59 29.16
C PHE A 422 16.42 8.52 27.65
N ALA A 423 15.36 7.82 27.21
CA ALA A 423 15.15 7.55 25.78
C ALA A 423 15.03 8.80 24.88
N PRO A 424 14.40 9.93 25.31
CA PRO A 424 14.40 11.17 24.54
C PRO A 424 15.77 11.82 24.37
N LEU A 425 16.78 11.49 25.19
CA LEU A 425 18.08 12.17 25.21
C LEU A 425 18.82 12.13 23.84
N GLN A 426 18.53 11.12 23.01
CA GLN A 426 19.06 11.04 21.64
C GLN A 426 18.56 12.14 20.70
N PHE A 427 17.39 12.72 20.99
CA PHE A 427 16.73 13.76 20.19
C PHE A 427 17.01 15.19 20.68
N VAL A 428 17.76 15.34 21.78
CA VAL A 428 18.25 16.66 22.20
C VAL A 428 19.23 17.20 21.16
N SER A 429 19.04 18.46 20.79
CA SER A 429 19.83 19.15 19.76
C SER A 429 21.34 19.00 19.98
N GLY A 430 22.00 18.29 19.07
CA GLY A 430 23.45 18.08 19.06
C GLY A 430 23.94 16.79 19.75
N LEU A 431 23.08 16.01 20.40
CA LEU A 431 23.48 14.73 21.01
C LEU A 431 23.48 13.57 20.01
N GLY A 432 22.30 13.21 19.48
CA GLY A 432 22.14 11.99 18.68
C GLY A 432 22.32 10.71 19.53
N PRO A 433 22.03 9.52 18.96
CA PRO A 433 22.01 8.27 19.73
C PRO A 433 23.37 7.92 20.35
N SER A 434 24.46 8.16 19.62
CA SER A 434 25.80 7.85 20.12
C SER A 434 26.20 8.71 21.32
N LYS A 435 25.99 10.03 21.31
CA LYS A 435 26.42 10.88 22.43
C LYS A 435 25.45 10.78 23.61
N ALA A 436 24.16 10.55 23.36
CA ALA A 436 23.19 10.29 24.43
C ALA A 436 23.60 9.09 25.29
N VAL A 437 23.99 7.96 24.69
CA VAL A 437 24.49 6.78 25.43
C VAL A 437 25.79 7.08 26.20
N HIS A 438 26.68 7.91 25.65
CA HIS A 438 27.89 8.33 26.37
C HIS A 438 27.57 9.23 27.58
N LEU A 439 26.64 10.17 27.41
CA LEU A 439 26.18 11.07 28.46
C LEU A 439 25.43 10.30 29.56
N GLN A 440 24.49 9.41 29.21
CA GLN A 440 23.80 8.50 30.14
C GLN A 440 24.79 7.75 31.03
N ARG A 441 25.80 7.09 30.42
CA ARG A 441 26.85 6.34 31.16
C ARG A 441 27.71 7.22 32.06
N ALA A 442 27.89 8.50 31.72
CA ALA A 442 28.62 9.44 32.56
C ALA A 442 27.75 9.92 33.73
N LEU A 443 26.48 10.25 33.49
CA LEU A 443 25.51 10.67 34.49
C LEU A 443 25.28 9.59 35.55
N ILE A 444 25.03 8.33 35.14
CA ILE A 444 24.87 7.19 36.07
C ILE A 444 26.09 7.00 36.97
N ARG A 445 27.31 7.32 36.50
CA ARG A 445 28.55 7.26 37.31
C ARG A 445 28.65 8.38 38.35
N ILE A 446 28.01 9.53 38.09
CA ILE A 446 28.05 10.72 38.94
C ILE A 446 26.90 10.73 39.95
N GLY A 447 25.77 10.11 39.60
CA GLY A 447 24.54 10.11 40.40
C GLY A 447 23.70 11.36 40.13
N ALA A 448 24.10 12.50 40.68
CA ALA A 448 23.34 13.75 40.58
C ALA A 448 24.19 14.93 40.09
N VAL A 449 23.66 15.69 39.13
CA VAL A 449 24.28 16.92 38.63
C VAL A 449 23.72 18.12 39.40
N THR A 450 24.61 18.99 39.89
CA THR A 450 24.21 20.19 40.65
C THR A 450 24.04 21.43 39.78
N CYS A 451 24.72 21.51 38.63
CA CYS A 451 24.58 22.65 37.73
C CYS A 451 24.99 22.32 36.29
N ARG A 452 24.38 23.01 35.33
CA ARG A 452 24.59 22.82 33.88
C ARG A 452 26.05 22.93 33.46
N LYS A 453 26.84 23.79 34.10
CA LYS A 453 28.27 23.98 33.79
C LYS A 453 29.08 22.69 33.94
N LYS A 454 28.75 21.82 34.90
CA LYS A 454 29.45 20.54 35.11
C LYS A 454 29.24 19.55 33.95
N LEU A 455 28.18 19.70 33.14
CA LEU A 455 27.90 18.81 32.01
C LEU A 455 28.98 18.87 30.91
N ILE A 456 29.76 19.97 30.84
CA ILE A 456 30.95 20.08 29.97
C ILE A 456 31.98 19.02 30.35
N GLU A 457 32.29 18.90 31.65
CA GLU A 457 33.27 17.96 32.20
C GLU A 457 32.75 16.50 32.22
N HIS A 458 31.45 16.31 32.01
CA HIS A 458 30.73 15.07 32.31
C HIS A 458 30.02 14.44 31.10
N GLY A 459 30.46 14.73 29.88
CA GLY A 459 30.12 13.91 28.70
C GLY A 459 29.53 14.65 27.51
N LEU A 460 29.18 15.94 27.62
CA LEU A 460 28.78 16.73 26.44
C LEU A 460 29.95 16.99 25.47
N GLY A 461 31.20 16.85 25.92
CA GLY A 461 32.37 16.85 25.07
C GLY A 461 32.76 18.25 24.58
N THR A 462 32.51 18.56 23.30
CA THR A 462 32.94 19.84 22.73
C THR A 462 32.00 20.99 23.13
N MET A 463 32.56 22.20 23.26
CA MET A 463 31.79 23.41 23.56
C MET A 463 30.66 23.68 22.55
N SER A 464 30.79 23.20 21.31
CA SER A 464 29.71 23.24 20.31
C SER A 464 28.50 22.39 20.70
N VAL A 465 28.72 21.14 21.15
CA VAL A 465 27.65 20.24 21.59
C VAL A 465 27.02 20.75 22.88
N PHE A 466 27.84 21.26 23.81
CA PHE A 466 27.34 21.93 25.00
C PHE A 466 26.37 23.07 24.65
N ARG A 467 26.78 23.99 23.77
CA ARG A 467 25.96 25.14 23.34
C ARG A 467 24.68 24.74 22.63
N SER A 468 24.68 23.64 21.87
CA SER A 468 23.46 23.14 21.22
C SER A 468 22.49 22.44 22.17
N ALA A 469 23.00 21.71 23.18
CA ALA A 469 22.16 20.85 24.01
C ALA A 469 21.69 21.50 25.33
N VAL A 470 22.52 22.34 25.96
CA VAL A 470 22.35 22.68 27.39
C VAL A 470 21.07 23.46 27.72
N GLY A 471 20.52 24.23 26.78
CA GLY A 471 19.25 24.96 26.98
C GLY A 471 18.04 24.04 27.19
N PHE A 472 18.10 22.82 26.64
CA PHE A 472 17.02 21.82 26.70
C PHE A 472 17.19 20.83 27.87
N LEU A 473 18.33 20.89 28.57
CA LEU A 473 18.66 20.02 29.67
C LEU A 473 18.37 20.74 30.99
N ARG A 474 17.31 20.33 31.70
CA ARG A 474 16.93 20.86 33.01
C ARG A 474 17.76 20.20 34.10
N VAL A 475 18.17 20.98 35.09
CA VAL A 475 18.80 20.48 36.33
C VAL A 475 18.00 21.02 37.50
N ARG A 476 17.04 20.22 37.99
CA ARG A 476 16.14 20.63 39.06
C ARG A 476 16.82 20.65 40.43
N CYS A 477 16.49 21.65 41.23
CA CYS A 477 16.82 21.72 42.65
C CYS A 477 15.86 20.85 43.49
N CYS A 478 16.14 19.55 43.63
CA CYS A 478 15.31 18.64 44.44
C CYS A 478 16.13 17.86 45.49
N GLY A 479 15.54 17.68 46.68
CA GLY A 479 16.07 16.85 47.77
C GLY A 479 17.29 17.43 48.52
N MET A 480 18.11 16.52 49.06
CA MET A 480 19.30 16.80 49.91
C MET A 480 20.31 17.81 49.33
N ALA A 481 20.29 18.06 48.01
CA ALA A 481 21.11 19.08 47.36
C ALA A 481 20.73 20.52 47.75
N SER A 482 19.50 20.76 48.22
CA SER A 482 19.01 22.08 48.67
C SER A 482 19.77 22.64 49.89
N ALA A 483 20.58 21.83 50.57
CA ALA A 483 21.45 22.28 51.65
C ALA A 483 22.76 22.94 51.14
N SER A 484 23.02 22.93 49.83
CA SER A 484 24.24 23.52 49.23
C SER A 484 23.97 24.89 48.61
N SER A 485 24.65 25.92 49.11
CA SER A 485 24.43 27.34 48.77
C SER A 485 24.92 27.77 47.37
N ASN A 486 25.09 26.84 46.42
CA ASN A 486 25.81 27.06 45.15
C ASN A 486 24.97 26.67 43.90
N MET A 487 23.65 26.56 44.02
CA MET A 487 22.74 26.20 42.91
C MET A 487 22.24 27.46 42.19
N ASP A 488 22.29 27.51 40.85
CA ASP A 488 21.76 28.64 40.06
C ASP A 488 20.30 28.37 39.69
N LEU A 489 19.37 29.21 40.16
CA LEU A 489 17.93 29.07 39.91
C LEU A 489 17.56 29.08 38.41
N LEU A 490 18.45 29.59 37.55
CA LEU A 490 18.25 29.60 36.10
C LEU A 490 18.48 28.22 35.44
N ASP A 491 19.13 27.27 36.10
CA ASP A 491 19.30 25.89 35.60
C ASP A 491 17.97 25.10 35.57
N ASP A 492 16.95 25.60 36.27
CA ASP A 492 15.54 25.16 36.28
C ASP A 492 14.68 25.91 35.24
N THR A 493 15.29 26.61 34.28
CA THR A 493 14.61 27.36 33.20
C THR A 493 15.19 27.04 31.83
N ARG A 494 14.48 27.36 30.74
CA ARG A 494 14.97 27.20 29.36
C ARG A 494 15.96 28.28 28.93
N ILE A 495 16.22 29.26 29.80
CA ILE A 495 17.19 30.32 29.55
C ILE A 495 18.55 29.65 29.30
N HIS A 496 19.16 29.92 28.15
CA HIS A 496 20.47 29.35 27.85
C HIS A 496 21.57 30.04 28.70
N PRO A 497 22.61 29.34 29.19
CA PRO A 497 23.66 29.91 30.04
C PRO A 497 24.38 31.16 29.50
N GLU A 498 24.41 31.36 28.17
CA GLU A 498 24.96 32.59 27.56
C GLU A 498 24.11 33.85 27.83
N SER A 499 22.86 33.67 28.24
CA SER A 499 21.89 34.73 28.57
C SER A 499 21.64 34.87 30.07
N TYR A 500 22.30 34.10 30.94
CA TYR A 500 22.15 34.23 32.40
C TYR A 500 22.48 35.64 32.90
N ASN A 501 23.51 36.27 32.34
CA ASN A 501 23.85 37.66 32.67
C ASN A 501 22.74 38.64 32.26
N LEU A 502 22.01 38.35 31.18
CA LEU A 502 20.88 39.18 30.73
C LEU A 502 19.67 39.01 31.67
N ALA A 503 19.34 37.78 32.06
CA ALA A 503 18.30 37.51 33.05
C ALA A 503 18.62 38.15 34.42
N LYS A 504 19.89 38.12 34.84
CA LYS A 504 20.36 38.79 36.06
C LYS A 504 20.24 40.31 35.97
N ILE A 505 20.51 40.93 34.81
CA ILE A 505 20.30 42.37 34.60
C ILE A 505 18.81 42.71 34.63
N LEU A 506 17.98 41.96 33.90
CA LEU A 506 16.52 42.17 33.85
C LEU A 506 15.89 42.09 35.25
N ALA A 507 16.21 41.05 36.02
CA ALA A 507 15.68 40.89 37.38
C ALA A 507 16.14 42.01 38.33
N LYS A 508 17.39 42.49 38.21
CA LYS A 508 17.91 43.63 38.99
C LYS A 508 17.25 44.95 38.61
N ASP A 509 16.96 45.18 37.33
CA ASP A 509 16.28 46.39 36.86
C ASP A 509 14.81 46.40 37.29
N VAL A 510 14.12 45.25 37.20
CA VAL A 510 12.75 45.09 37.73
C VAL A 510 12.72 45.37 39.23
N TYR A 511 13.61 44.73 40.01
CA TYR A 511 13.70 44.94 41.46
C TYR A 511 13.87 46.42 41.83
N LYS A 512 14.79 47.14 41.17
CA LYS A 512 15.02 48.58 41.35
C LYS A 512 13.85 49.48 40.95
N CYS A 513 12.93 49.02 40.10
CA CYS A 513 11.75 49.80 39.72
C CYS A 513 10.64 49.75 40.79
N PHE A 514 10.68 48.79 41.72
CA PHE A 514 9.63 48.58 42.72
C PHE A 514 10.09 48.82 44.17
N GLU A 515 11.36 48.60 44.52
CA GLU A 515 11.93 49.00 45.82
C GLU A 515 12.89 50.20 45.65
N ASN A 516 12.67 51.27 46.43
CA ASN A 516 13.40 52.56 46.33
C ASN A 516 14.56 52.70 47.33
N ASP A 517 14.82 51.69 48.16
CA ASP A 517 15.79 51.78 49.26
C ASP A 517 17.22 51.38 48.83
N GLU A 518 18.23 51.84 49.58
CA GLU A 518 19.65 51.60 49.28
C GLU A 518 19.98 50.09 49.35
N ILE A 519 20.37 49.52 48.21
CA ILE A 519 20.48 48.06 48.04
C ILE A 519 21.86 47.55 48.48
N ASP A 520 21.89 46.60 49.42
CA ASP A 520 23.05 45.77 49.70
C ASP A 520 23.37 44.84 48.51
N ASP A 521 24.63 44.80 48.05
CA ASP A 521 25.06 43.99 46.90
C ASP A 521 24.70 42.49 47.03
N VAL A 522 24.56 42.00 48.26
CA VAL A 522 24.14 40.62 48.58
C VAL A 522 22.68 40.34 48.19
N VAL A 523 21.76 41.31 48.41
CA VAL A 523 20.35 41.20 47.99
C VAL A 523 20.25 41.20 46.46
N LEU A 524 21.16 41.94 45.81
CA LEU A 524 21.24 42.05 44.37
C LEU A 524 21.66 40.75 43.66
N GLU A 525 22.21 39.75 44.37
CA GLU A 525 22.39 38.38 43.84
C GLU A 525 21.11 37.53 43.93
N MET A 526 20.23 37.80 44.90
CA MET A 526 18.96 37.09 45.10
C MET A 526 17.79 37.65 44.26
N ALA A 527 18.01 38.69 43.46
CA ALA A 527 16.99 39.34 42.64
C ALA A 527 16.16 38.37 41.77
N ILE A 528 16.76 37.28 41.26
CA ILE A 528 16.03 36.25 40.50
C ILE A 528 14.98 35.54 41.37
N GLY A 529 15.35 35.15 42.60
CA GLY A 529 14.43 34.48 43.52
C GLY A 529 13.31 35.41 43.97
N TYR A 530 13.64 36.68 44.28
CA TYR A 530 12.64 37.69 44.62
C TYR A 530 11.61 37.87 43.49
N VAL A 531 12.08 38.02 42.25
CA VAL A 531 11.21 38.25 41.08
C VAL A 531 10.37 37.02 40.74
N ARG A 532 10.90 35.79 40.84
CA ARG A 532 10.15 34.54 40.66
C ARG A 532 9.03 34.38 41.72
N ASN A 533 9.24 34.88 42.93
CA ASN A 533 8.24 34.86 44.01
C ASN A 533 7.16 35.96 43.88
N HIS A 534 7.34 36.94 43.00
CA HIS A 534 6.43 38.08 42.82
C HIS A 534 6.08 38.30 41.33
N PRO A 535 5.29 37.40 40.71
CA PRO A 535 5.06 37.39 39.27
C PRO A 535 4.47 38.70 38.70
N LYS A 536 3.67 39.42 39.50
CA LYS A 536 3.05 40.70 39.12
C LYS A 536 4.06 41.73 38.58
N TYR A 537 5.25 41.81 39.19
CA TYR A 537 6.29 42.75 38.74
C TYR A 537 6.84 42.43 37.34
N LEU A 538 6.82 41.15 36.95
CA LEU A 538 7.15 40.74 35.59
C LEU A 538 5.98 40.92 34.64
N GLU A 539 4.74 40.64 35.05
CA GLU A 539 3.53 40.81 34.22
C GLU A 539 3.43 42.26 33.72
N ASP A 540 3.50 43.24 34.63
CA ASP A 540 3.43 44.68 34.34
C ASP A 540 4.60 45.19 33.47
N LEU A 541 5.71 44.47 33.39
CA LEU A 541 6.88 44.88 32.61
C LEU A 541 6.61 44.87 31.09
N LYS A 542 6.57 46.06 30.51
CA LYS A 542 6.51 46.27 29.06
C LYS A 542 7.85 45.95 28.38
N ILE A 543 8.04 44.68 28.04
CA ILE A 543 9.30 44.18 27.48
C ILE A 543 9.74 44.89 26.18
N PHE A 544 8.80 45.39 25.37
CA PHE A 544 9.12 46.08 24.11
C PHE A 544 9.74 47.47 24.32
N GLU A 545 9.37 48.17 25.38
CA GLU A 545 9.97 49.46 25.75
C GLU A 545 11.37 49.19 26.34
N TYR A 546 11.48 48.24 27.28
CA TYR A 546 12.76 47.82 27.87
C TYR A 546 13.78 47.30 26.83
N ALA A 547 13.34 46.50 25.86
CA ALA A 547 14.22 45.95 24.82
C ALA A 547 14.78 47.05 23.89
N LYS A 548 14.01 48.11 23.60
CA LYS A 548 14.52 49.27 22.85
C LYS A 548 15.56 50.03 23.64
N ASP A 549 15.31 50.28 24.92
CA ASP A 549 16.28 50.97 25.80
C ASP A 549 17.56 50.15 25.96
N TYR A 550 17.45 48.82 26.05
CA TYR A 550 18.58 47.91 26.05
C TYR A 550 19.37 47.95 24.74
N GLU A 551 18.68 47.96 23.60
CA GLU A 551 19.29 48.07 22.27
C GLU A 551 20.03 49.41 22.09
N ILE A 552 19.46 50.53 22.54
CA ILE A 552 20.10 51.85 22.55
C ILE A 552 21.36 51.86 23.43
N LYS A 553 21.33 51.21 24.60
CA LYS A 553 22.46 51.16 25.56
C LYS A 553 23.58 50.21 25.13
N HIS A 554 23.27 49.08 24.49
CA HIS A 554 24.21 47.99 24.25
C HIS A 554 24.45 47.64 22.77
N GLY A 555 23.77 48.30 21.83
CA GLY A 555 23.94 48.11 20.39
C GLY A 555 23.54 46.71 19.88
N LYS A 556 22.67 46.00 20.60
CA LYS A 556 22.22 44.64 20.27
C LYS A 556 20.73 44.49 20.53
N SER A 557 19.96 44.25 19.47
CA SER A 557 18.56 43.85 19.62
C SER A 557 18.49 42.44 20.21
N LYS A 558 17.82 42.32 21.37
CA LYS A 558 17.58 41.05 22.08
C LYS A 558 16.12 40.90 22.48
N ARG A 559 15.20 41.46 21.68
CA ARG A 559 13.77 41.56 21.99
C ARG A 559 13.15 40.21 22.37
N GLU A 560 13.21 39.23 21.48
CA GLU A 560 12.57 37.93 21.71
C GLU A 560 13.24 37.19 22.89
N THR A 561 14.57 37.17 22.96
CA THR A 561 15.30 36.59 24.11
C THR A 561 14.92 37.21 25.45
N LEU A 562 14.63 38.52 25.50
CA LEU A 562 14.15 39.20 26.71
C LEU A 562 12.70 38.83 27.04
N TYR A 563 11.86 38.61 26.03
CA TYR A 563 10.51 38.09 26.21
C TYR A 563 10.53 36.65 26.73
N ASP A 564 11.32 35.76 26.13
CA ASP A 564 11.50 34.38 26.57
C ASP A 564 12.01 34.32 28.01
N ILE A 565 12.99 35.17 28.37
CA ILE A 565 13.46 35.30 29.76
C ILE A 565 12.33 35.75 30.70
N LYS A 566 11.50 36.73 30.32
CA LYS A 566 10.33 37.15 31.12
C LYS A 566 9.37 35.98 31.33
N MET A 567 9.06 35.22 30.26
CA MET A 567 8.14 34.08 30.33
C MET A 567 8.70 32.94 31.18
N GLU A 568 9.99 32.63 31.10
CA GLU A 568 10.67 31.62 31.91
C GLU A 568 10.88 32.03 33.37
N LEU A 569 11.01 33.33 33.68
CA LEU A 569 11.04 33.80 35.07
C LEU A 569 9.64 33.81 35.72
N LEU A 570 8.57 33.93 34.92
CA LEU A 570 7.18 33.76 35.36
C LEU A 570 6.81 32.28 35.55
N HIS A 571 7.04 31.46 34.52
CA HIS A 571 6.67 30.05 34.48
C HIS A 571 7.88 29.19 34.08
N GLY A 572 8.78 28.96 35.04
CA GLY A 572 10.03 28.22 34.81
C GLY A 572 9.81 26.83 34.22
N PHE A 573 10.38 26.59 33.04
CA PHE A 573 10.33 25.31 32.33
C PHE A 573 8.91 24.76 32.04
N ARG A 574 7.90 25.64 31.93
CA ARG A 574 6.50 25.25 31.63
C ARG A 574 6.41 24.27 30.46
N ASP A 575 5.53 23.28 30.58
CA ASP A 575 5.22 22.38 29.47
C ASP A 575 4.32 23.10 28.44
N TRP A 576 4.70 23.02 27.17
CA TRP A 576 4.01 23.66 26.03
C TRP A 576 3.22 22.66 25.18
N ARG A 577 3.20 21.39 25.59
CA ARG A 577 2.40 20.33 24.98
C ARG A 577 0.91 20.58 25.16
N SER A 578 0.11 19.97 24.28
CA SER A 578 -1.35 19.95 24.47
C SER A 578 -1.68 19.15 25.74
N PRO A 579 -2.56 19.65 26.63
CA PRO A 579 -3.01 18.87 27.78
C PRO A 579 -3.65 17.55 27.34
N TYR A 580 -3.60 16.54 28.19
CA TYR A 580 -4.25 15.26 27.88
C TYR A 580 -5.78 15.42 27.80
N GLU A 581 -6.36 15.00 26.68
CA GLU A 581 -7.81 14.89 26.49
C GLU A 581 -8.22 13.42 26.47
N GLU A 582 -9.37 13.12 27.09
CA GLU A 582 -9.93 11.77 27.10
C GLU A 582 -10.47 11.43 25.69
N PRO A 583 -10.29 10.20 25.18
CA PRO A 583 -10.69 9.83 23.83
C PRO A 583 -12.18 10.10 23.55
N SER A 584 -12.49 10.64 22.38
CA SER A 584 -13.87 10.84 21.92
C SER A 584 -14.60 9.51 21.68
N GLU A 585 -15.94 9.52 21.62
CA GLU A 585 -16.74 8.31 21.32
C GLU A 585 -16.32 7.62 20.00
N ASP A 586 -15.85 8.41 19.03
CA ASP A 586 -15.36 7.95 17.73
C ASP A 586 -14.01 7.25 17.86
N GLU A 587 -13.11 7.78 18.70
CA GLU A 587 -11.80 7.19 18.98
C GLU A 587 -11.91 5.97 19.90
N GLU A 588 -12.77 6.00 20.93
CA GLU A 588 -13.10 4.81 21.74
C GLU A 588 -13.60 3.68 20.83
N PHE A 589 -14.55 3.99 19.94
CA PHE A 589 -15.07 3.02 18.97
C PHE A 589 -13.98 2.51 18.02
N HIS A 590 -13.12 3.38 17.49
CA HIS A 590 -12.02 2.98 16.62
C HIS A 590 -11.02 2.05 17.35
N MET A 591 -10.56 2.42 18.55
CA MET A 591 -9.60 1.61 19.32
C MET A 591 -10.17 0.24 19.72
N ILE A 592 -11.48 0.15 19.98
CA ILE A 592 -12.16 -1.09 20.40
C ILE A 592 -12.50 -2.01 19.21
N THR A 593 -12.64 -1.47 18.00
CA THR A 593 -13.17 -2.23 16.85
C THR A 593 -12.19 -2.36 15.69
N GLY A 594 -11.22 -1.46 15.57
CA GLY A 594 -10.37 -1.28 14.39
C GLY A 594 -11.08 -0.63 13.19
N GLU A 595 -12.38 -0.37 13.28
CA GLU A 595 -13.18 0.22 12.20
C GLU A 595 -13.06 1.75 12.18
N ASN A 596 -13.04 2.33 10.98
CA ASN A 596 -13.01 3.77 10.73
C ASN A 596 -14.26 4.21 9.96
N GLY A 597 -14.54 5.51 9.88
CA GLY A 597 -15.60 6.01 8.97
C GLY A 597 -15.40 5.56 7.51
N ASP A 598 -14.14 5.42 7.09
CA ASP A 598 -13.79 4.91 5.75
C ASP A 598 -14.08 3.42 5.54
N THR A 599 -14.24 2.61 6.59
CA THR A 599 -14.65 1.20 6.50
C THR A 599 -16.13 1.03 6.87
N LEU A 600 -16.55 1.51 8.04
CA LEU A 600 -17.92 1.46 8.56
C LEU A 600 -18.56 2.86 8.60
N ALA A 601 -19.54 3.11 7.71
CA ALA A 601 -20.30 4.36 7.67
C ALA A 601 -21.78 4.11 7.40
N GLU A 602 -22.61 5.06 7.84
CA GLU A 602 -24.03 5.07 7.51
C GLU A 602 -24.24 5.08 5.99
N GLY A 603 -25.20 4.27 5.53
CA GLY A 603 -25.48 4.09 4.12
C GLY A 603 -24.65 3.02 3.39
N LYS A 604 -23.58 2.49 3.98
CA LYS A 604 -22.80 1.39 3.37
C LYS A 604 -23.55 0.07 3.38
N ILE A 605 -23.24 -0.79 2.41
CA ILE A 605 -23.73 -2.17 2.33
C ILE A 605 -22.70 -3.08 3.01
N VAL A 606 -23.16 -3.95 3.90
CA VAL A 606 -22.37 -4.91 4.69
C VAL A 606 -23.05 -6.27 4.72
N GLN A 607 -22.26 -7.34 4.87
CA GLN A 607 -22.80 -8.67 5.13
C GLN A 607 -22.97 -8.86 6.65
N ALA A 608 -24.06 -9.51 7.05
CA ALA A 608 -24.39 -9.75 8.45
C ALA A 608 -24.97 -11.15 8.64
N THR A 609 -24.36 -11.94 9.52
CA THR A 609 -24.79 -13.31 9.83
C THR A 609 -25.78 -13.32 10.99
N VAL A 610 -26.94 -13.97 10.83
CA VAL A 610 -28.00 -14.02 11.85
C VAL A 610 -27.56 -14.89 13.05
N ARG A 611 -27.51 -14.30 14.25
CA ARG A 611 -27.19 -14.99 15.52
C ARG A 611 -28.44 -15.42 16.28
N SER A 612 -29.49 -14.58 16.30
CA SER A 612 -30.74 -14.89 17.01
C SER A 612 -31.91 -14.10 16.41
N VAL A 613 -33.04 -14.77 16.20
CA VAL A 613 -34.28 -14.16 15.71
C VAL A 613 -35.27 -13.99 16.87
N GLN A 614 -35.91 -12.83 16.96
CA GLN A 614 -37.07 -12.53 17.81
C GLN A 614 -38.16 -11.91 16.93
N SER A 615 -39.43 -11.99 17.33
CA SER A 615 -40.57 -11.61 16.48
C SER A 615 -40.53 -10.18 15.92
N GLU A 616 -39.91 -9.24 16.65
CA GLU A 616 -39.80 -7.82 16.25
C GLU A 616 -38.37 -7.37 15.87
N ARG A 617 -37.35 -8.21 16.08
CA ARG A 617 -35.94 -7.87 15.82
C ARG A 617 -35.06 -9.09 15.62
N VAL A 618 -34.08 -8.95 14.74
CA VAL A 618 -33.04 -9.96 14.49
C VAL A 618 -31.71 -9.41 14.97
N PHE A 619 -31.03 -10.20 15.81
CA PHE A 619 -29.63 -9.99 16.18
C PHE A 619 -28.75 -10.71 15.18
N CYS A 620 -27.86 -9.95 14.56
CA CYS A 620 -26.88 -10.42 13.60
C CYS A 620 -25.48 -9.96 14.00
N VAL A 621 -24.47 -10.45 13.29
CA VAL A 621 -23.06 -10.14 13.53
C VAL A 621 -22.44 -9.78 12.19
N LEU A 622 -21.78 -8.63 12.12
CA LEU A 622 -21.03 -8.23 10.94
C LEU A 622 -19.70 -9.01 10.90
N ASP A 623 -19.06 -9.07 9.73
CA ASP A 623 -17.75 -9.74 9.58
C ASP A 623 -16.65 -9.14 10.49
N SER A 624 -16.81 -7.88 10.89
CA SER A 624 -15.98 -7.18 11.88
C SER A 624 -16.20 -7.62 13.34
N GLY A 625 -17.11 -8.56 13.58
CA GLY A 625 -17.49 -9.02 14.92
C GLY A 625 -18.45 -8.10 15.68
N LEU A 626 -18.84 -6.97 15.09
CA LEU A 626 -19.82 -6.04 15.66
C LEU A 626 -21.23 -6.64 15.71
N ASP A 627 -21.95 -6.36 16.80
CA ASP A 627 -23.36 -6.76 16.93
C ASP A 627 -24.26 -5.85 16.08
N GLY A 628 -24.95 -6.45 15.12
CA GLY A 628 -25.95 -5.80 14.28
C GLY A 628 -27.38 -6.06 14.79
N ILE A 629 -28.27 -5.07 14.65
CA ILE A 629 -29.71 -5.25 14.85
C ILE A 629 -30.47 -4.83 13.60
N LEU A 630 -31.29 -5.76 13.11
CA LEU A 630 -32.29 -5.53 12.07
C LEU A 630 -33.67 -5.54 12.72
N PHE A 631 -34.38 -4.41 12.69
CA PHE A 631 -35.76 -4.32 13.14
C PHE A 631 -36.73 -4.85 12.07
N LYS A 632 -37.92 -5.31 12.48
CA LYS A 632 -38.99 -5.76 11.57
C LYS A 632 -39.29 -4.76 10.45
N ASP A 633 -39.42 -3.49 10.80
CA ASP A 633 -39.63 -2.36 9.87
C ASP A 633 -38.51 -2.17 8.83
N GLY A 634 -37.34 -2.78 9.06
CA GLY A 634 -36.19 -2.74 8.15
C GLY A 634 -36.07 -3.97 7.24
N PHE A 635 -36.89 -5.01 7.40
CA PHE A 635 -36.70 -6.27 6.67
C PHE A 635 -37.27 -6.25 5.24
N SER A 636 -38.51 -5.77 5.05
CA SER A 636 -39.17 -5.72 3.73
C SER A 636 -39.96 -4.42 3.55
N ASP A 637 -40.15 -4.01 2.29
CA ASP A 637 -41.04 -2.91 1.87
C ASP A 637 -42.51 -3.38 1.68
N GLU A 638 -42.76 -4.70 1.73
CA GLU A 638 -44.10 -5.30 1.69
C GLU A 638 -44.88 -5.03 3.00
N ARG A 639 -46.18 -4.73 2.90
CA ARG A 639 -47.03 -4.37 4.05
C ARG A 639 -47.70 -5.57 4.75
N ASP A 640 -47.24 -6.78 4.49
CA ASP A 640 -47.79 -7.98 5.10
C ASP A 640 -47.24 -8.17 6.52
N GLU A 641 -48.01 -8.78 7.41
CA GLU A 641 -47.56 -9.14 8.76
C GLU A 641 -46.54 -10.30 8.71
N ILE A 642 -45.30 -9.95 8.37
CA ILE A 642 -44.19 -10.88 8.28
C ILE A 642 -43.68 -11.21 9.69
N ASP A 643 -43.86 -12.46 10.13
CA ASP A 643 -43.11 -13.01 11.25
C ASP A 643 -41.68 -13.37 10.81
N LEU A 644 -40.71 -12.67 11.39
CA LEU A 644 -39.28 -12.85 11.11
C LEU A 644 -38.82 -14.27 11.45
N THR A 645 -39.42 -14.90 12.47
CA THR A 645 -39.11 -16.26 12.94
C THR A 645 -39.38 -17.33 11.89
N THR A 646 -40.31 -17.06 10.97
CA THR A 646 -40.70 -18.00 9.90
C THR A 646 -39.86 -17.81 8.63
N LYS A 647 -39.34 -16.61 8.37
CA LYS A 647 -38.55 -16.31 7.15
C LYS A 647 -37.03 -16.48 7.32
N LEU A 648 -36.47 -16.25 8.51
CA LEU A 648 -35.02 -16.20 8.74
C LEU A 648 -34.53 -17.33 9.64
N GLN A 649 -33.38 -17.92 9.31
CA GLN A 649 -32.74 -18.95 10.13
C GLN A 649 -31.44 -18.47 10.79
N VAL A 650 -31.10 -19.05 11.94
CA VAL A 650 -29.81 -18.79 12.62
C VAL A 650 -28.67 -19.34 11.76
N GLY A 651 -27.67 -18.51 11.48
CA GLY A 651 -26.56 -18.80 10.57
C GLY A 651 -26.76 -18.31 9.13
N GLU A 652 -27.93 -17.75 8.79
CA GLU A 652 -28.17 -17.15 7.47
C GLU A 652 -27.39 -15.84 7.29
N ILE A 653 -26.85 -15.62 6.08
CA ILE A 653 -26.08 -14.40 5.74
C ILE A 653 -26.99 -13.44 4.99
N LEU A 654 -27.18 -12.24 5.54
CA LEU A 654 -27.98 -11.18 4.96
C LEU A 654 -27.10 -10.08 4.39
N ILE A 655 -27.46 -9.58 3.21
CA ILE A 655 -26.87 -8.37 2.64
C ILE A 655 -27.71 -7.19 3.14
N CYS A 656 -27.11 -6.41 4.03
CA CYS A 656 -27.76 -5.33 4.76
C CYS A 656 -27.12 -3.99 4.41
N LYS A 657 -27.88 -2.91 4.55
CA LYS A 657 -27.38 -1.55 4.54
C LYS A 657 -27.34 -1.00 5.97
N ILE A 658 -26.28 -0.27 6.31
CA ILE A 658 -26.16 0.41 7.60
C ILE A 658 -27.12 1.60 7.59
N LYS A 659 -28.04 1.62 8.57
CA LYS A 659 -28.97 2.74 8.80
C LYS A 659 -28.40 3.74 9.79
N GLN A 660 -27.81 3.26 10.89
CA GLN A 660 -27.26 4.09 11.96
C GLN A 660 -26.18 3.34 12.74
N ILE A 661 -25.16 4.03 13.25
CA ILE A 661 -24.11 3.44 14.10
C ILE A 661 -24.23 3.97 15.54
N GLU A 662 -24.54 3.10 16.51
CA GLU A 662 -24.58 3.45 17.93
C GLU A 662 -23.20 3.27 18.57
N LYS A 663 -22.32 4.28 18.50
CA LYS A 663 -20.92 4.22 18.95
C LYS A 663 -20.80 3.87 20.44
N ASN A 664 -21.47 4.61 21.33
CA ASN A 664 -21.64 4.31 22.75
C ASN A 664 -22.09 2.86 23.08
N ARG A 665 -22.78 2.20 22.15
CA ARG A 665 -23.23 0.81 22.31
C ARG A 665 -22.45 -0.20 21.49
N HIS A 666 -21.48 0.23 20.68
CA HIS A 666 -20.69 -0.59 19.76
C HIS A 666 -21.60 -1.49 18.91
N ARG A 667 -22.70 -0.90 18.41
CA ARG A 667 -23.82 -1.63 17.80
C ARG A 667 -24.28 -0.96 16.52
N VAL A 668 -24.60 -1.75 15.50
CA VAL A 668 -24.98 -1.24 14.18
C VAL A 668 -26.47 -1.53 13.91
N VAL A 669 -27.23 -0.52 13.50
CA VAL A 669 -28.63 -0.70 13.07
C VAL A 669 -28.67 -0.90 11.56
N LEU A 670 -29.29 -1.99 11.12
CA LEU A 670 -29.31 -2.44 9.74
C LEU A 670 -30.70 -2.31 9.09
N THR A 671 -30.73 -2.29 7.76
CA THR A 671 -31.94 -2.32 6.92
C THR A 671 -31.69 -3.16 5.66
N CYS A 672 -32.68 -3.94 5.21
CA CYS A 672 -32.63 -4.76 4.00
C CYS A 672 -33.46 -4.18 2.84
N LYS A 673 -34.04 -2.98 3.02
CA LYS A 673 -35.00 -2.38 2.07
C LYS A 673 -34.36 -1.99 0.73
N GLU A 674 -34.97 -2.46 -0.38
CA GLU A 674 -34.49 -2.15 -1.75
C GLU A 674 -34.65 -0.66 -2.09
N ILE A 675 -35.73 -0.01 -1.65
CA ILE A 675 -36.00 1.39 -1.98
C ILE A 675 -34.88 2.29 -1.44
N GLN A 676 -34.44 2.02 -0.20
CA GLN A 676 -33.30 2.73 0.42
C GLN A 676 -31.95 2.33 -0.18
N SER A 677 -31.86 1.18 -0.86
CA SER A 677 -30.65 0.78 -1.59
C SER A 677 -30.48 1.56 -2.89
N ARG A 678 -31.57 2.00 -3.54
CA ARG A 678 -31.51 2.80 -4.78
C ARG A 678 -31.42 4.32 -4.53
N SER A 679 -31.96 4.84 -3.43
CA SER A 679 -32.02 6.29 -3.18
C SER A 679 -30.69 6.96 -2.80
N SER A 680 -29.61 6.21 -2.58
CA SER A 680 -28.30 6.78 -2.18
C SER A 680 -27.35 7.10 -3.34
N LYS A 681 -27.82 7.10 -4.60
CA LYS A 681 -27.02 7.66 -5.70
C LYS A 681 -26.67 9.14 -5.49
N ASP A 682 -27.45 9.87 -4.69
CA ASP A 682 -27.26 11.29 -4.39
C ASP A 682 -26.64 11.56 -2.99
N GLN A 683 -26.26 10.53 -2.22
CA GLN A 683 -25.69 10.69 -0.87
C GLN A 683 -24.51 9.77 -0.56
N ASN A 684 -23.72 9.42 -1.57
CA ASN A 684 -22.37 8.94 -1.29
C ASN A 684 -21.52 10.15 -0.86
N SER A 685 -21.31 10.32 0.45
CA SER A 685 -20.41 11.34 1.03
C SER A 685 -18.92 11.00 0.80
N ARG A 686 -18.57 10.54 -0.39
CA ARG A 686 -17.22 10.64 -0.92
C ARG A 686 -17.18 11.93 -1.74
N SER A 687 -16.21 12.80 -1.41
CA SER A 687 -15.82 13.91 -2.29
C SER A 687 -15.24 13.32 -3.57
N VAL A 688 -16.12 12.96 -4.52
CA VAL A 688 -15.72 12.52 -5.85
C VAL A 688 -14.94 13.66 -6.49
N ASP A 689 -13.76 13.35 -7.02
CA ASP A 689 -12.87 14.32 -7.63
C ASP A 689 -13.62 15.11 -8.73
N PRO A 690 -13.55 16.46 -8.77
CA PRO A 690 -14.23 17.25 -9.81
C PRO A 690 -13.87 16.86 -11.25
N TYR A 691 -12.73 16.19 -11.45
CA TYR A 691 -12.26 15.69 -12.75
C TYR A 691 -12.64 14.22 -13.01
N TYR A 692 -13.44 13.59 -12.15
CA TYR A 692 -13.93 12.23 -12.34
C TYR A 692 -15.11 12.20 -13.32
N CYS A 693 -14.97 11.41 -14.40
CA CYS A 693 -15.96 11.34 -15.48
C CYS A 693 -16.24 9.88 -15.85
N GLU A 694 -17.32 9.30 -15.30
CA GLU A 694 -17.70 7.91 -15.58
C GLU A 694 -18.29 7.78 -17.00
N ASP A 695 -17.58 7.07 -17.87
CA ASP A 695 -17.90 6.94 -19.30
C ASP A 695 -19.04 5.91 -19.53
N GLN A 696 -20.28 6.28 -19.18
CA GLN A 696 -21.49 5.43 -19.22
C GLN A 696 -21.74 4.73 -20.58
N SER A 697 -21.21 5.32 -21.66
CA SER A 697 -21.28 4.78 -23.03
C SER A 697 -20.47 3.49 -23.21
N SER A 698 -19.33 3.37 -22.54
CA SER A 698 -18.41 2.24 -22.64
C SER A 698 -18.93 1.00 -21.89
N LEU A 699 -19.40 1.20 -20.66
CA LEU A 699 -19.88 0.14 -19.77
C LEU A 699 -20.99 -0.69 -20.41
N SER A 700 -21.94 -0.07 -21.12
CA SER A 700 -23.06 -0.80 -21.73
C SER A 700 -22.61 -1.78 -22.82
N GLN A 701 -21.63 -1.41 -23.65
CA GLN A 701 -21.12 -2.28 -24.72
C GLN A 701 -20.06 -3.27 -24.23
N GLU A 702 -19.24 -2.89 -23.26
CA GLU A 702 -18.20 -3.75 -22.70
C GLU A 702 -18.75 -4.74 -21.67
N GLN A 703 -19.72 -4.38 -20.84
CA GLN A 703 -20.39 -5.34 -19.94
C GLN A 703 -21.22 -6.35 -20.74
N GLU A 704 -21.94 -5.95 -21.79
CA GLU A 704 -22.61 -6.92 -22.67
C GLU A 704 -21.61 -7.87 -23.33
N LYS A 705 -20.46 -7.38 -23.81
CA LYS A 705 -19.41 -8.23 -24.39
C LYS A 705 -18.77 -9.13 -23.33
N ALA A 706 -18.38 -8.60 -22.18
CA ALA A 706 -17.76 -9.35 -21.10
C ALA A 706 -18.70 -10.41 -20.51
N GLN A 707 -19.99 -10.12 -20.34
CA GLN A 707 -20.99 -11.12 -19.95
C GLN A 707 -21.21 -12.17 -21.05
N LYS A 708 -21.26 -11.77 -22.33
CA LYS A 708 -21.35 -12.72 -23.47
C LYS A 708 -20.07 -13.57 -23.64
N GLU A 709 -18.91 -13.11 -23.18
CA GLU A 709 -17.65 -13.88 -23.16
C GLU A 709 -17.53 -14.78 -21.91
N LEU A 710 -17.86 -14.29 -20.72
CA LEU A 710 -17.90 -15.10 -19.48
C LEU A 710 -18.91 -16.25 -19.58
N ALA A 711 -20.05 -16.02 -20.25
CA ALA A 711 -21.04 -17.06 -20.55
C ALA A 711 -20.53 -18.13 -21.53
N LYS A 712 -19.56 -17.84 -22.40
CA LYS A 712 -18.97 -18.82 -23.33
C LYS A 712 -17.95 -19.74 -22.67
N LYS A 713 -17.24 -19.28 -21.62
CA LYS A 713 -16.14 -20.02 -20.99
C LYS A 713 -16.59 -21.10 -20.00
N HIS A 714 -17.85 -21.11 -19.58
CA HIS A 714 -18.38 -22.09 -18.62
C HIS A 714 -18.77 -23.42 -19.30
N VAL A 715 -17.76 -24.19 -19.71
CA VAL A 715 -17.94 -25.61 -20.00
C VAL A 715 -18.16 -26.35 -18.66
N LYS A 716 -19.32 -27.00 -18.50
CA LYS A 716 -19.64 -27.74 -17.27
C LYS A 716 -18.67 -28.93 -17.11
N PRO A 717 -17.92 -29.05 -16.00
CA PRO A 717 -17.03 -30.17 -15.77
C PRO A 717 -17.81 -31.49 -15.67
N ARG A 718 -17.21 -32.58 -16.13
CA ARG A 718 -17.78 -33.92 -16.24
C ARG A 718 -17.04 -34.89 -15.34
N MET A 719 -17.74 -35.91 -14.85
CA MET A 719 -17.22 -37.00 -14.04
C MET A 719 -16.90 -38.20 -14.93
N ILE A 720 -15.86 -38.07 -15.76
CA ILE A 720 -15.37 -39.13 -16.66
C ILE A 720 -13.93 -39.44 -16.26
N VAL A 721 -13.68 -40.68 -15.82
CA VAL A 721 -12.35 -41.15 -15.41
C VAL A 721 -11.73 -41.89 -16.59
N HIS A 722 -10.92 -41.19 -17.38
CA HIS A 722 -10.19 -41.77 -18.52
C HIS A 722 -8.86 -41.04 -18.74
N PRO A 723 -7.73 -41.72 -19.01
CA PRO A 723 -6.41 -41.07 -19.13
C PRO A 723 -6.30 -40.00 -20.23
N ARG A 724 -7.18 -40.05 -21.25
CA ARG A 724 -7.20 -39.10 -22.37
C ARG A 724 -8.33 -38.08 -22.27
N PHE A 725 -9.15 -38.10 -21.21
CA PHE A 725 -10.23 -37.14 -20.98
C PHE A 725 -9.80 -35.98 -20.07
N GLN A 726 -10.16 -34.74 -20.43
CA GLN A 726 -9.89 -33.55 -19.63
C GLN A 726 -11.07 -32.56 -19.67
N ASN A 727 -11.38 -31.94 -18.52
CA ASN A 727 -12.40 -30.90 -18.38
C ASN A 727 -11.86 -29.52 -18.82
N ILE A 728 -11.57 -29.40 -20.12
CA ILE A 728 -11.01 -28.20 -20.74
C ILE A 728 -11.86 -27.77 -21.95
N THR A 729 -11.75 -26.51 -22.34
CA THR A 729 -12.36 -25.96 -23.55
C THR A 729 -11.61 -26.42 -24.82
N PHE A 730 -12.19 -26.16 -26.00
CA PHE A 730 -11.53 -26.46 -27.28
C PHE A 730 -10.22 -25.66 -27.48
N GLU A 731 -10.17 -24.41 -27.01
CA GLU A 731 -8.99 -23.56 -27.13
C GLU A 731 -7.85 -24.06 -26.22
N GLU A 732 -8.16 -24.36 -24.96
CA GLU A 732 -7.25 -25.00 -24.01
C GLU A 732 -6.80 -26.39 -24.48
N ALA A 733 -7.65 -27.15 -25.19
CA ALA A 733 -7.27 -28.44 -25.77
C ALA A 733 -6.26 -28.29 -26.92
N MET A 734 -6.33 -27.23 -27.73
CA MET A 734 -5.31 -26.93 -28.73
C MET A 734 -3.99 -26.49 -28.10
N GLU A 735 -4.04 -25.68 -27.03
CA GLU A 735 -2.86 -25.26 -26.26
C GLU A 735 -2.19 -26.47 -25.59
N TYR A 736 -2.96 -27.32 -24.91
CA TYR A 736 -2.47 -28.55 -24.26
C TYR A 736 -1.88 -29.58 -25.23
N LEU A 737 -2.37 -29.62 -26.48
CA LEU A 737 -1.79 -30.45 -27.54
C LEU A 737 -0.58 -29.81 -28.22
N SER A 738 -0.34 -28.50 -28.06
CA SER A 738 0.68 -27.78 -28.85
C SER A 738 2.10 -28.30 -28.61
N ASP A 739 2.47 -28.54 -27.36
CA ASP A 739 3.78 -29.10 -26.96
C ASP A 739 3.91 -30.62 -27.21
N LYS A 740 2.84 -31.30 -27.63
CA LYS A 740 2.80 -32.76 -27.76
C LYS A 740 3.20 -33.27 -29.15
N ALA A 741 3.51 -34.56 -29.21
CA ALA A 741 3.86 -35.25 -30.45
C ALA A 741 2.68 -35.32 -31.44
N VAL A 742 2.99 -35.46 -32.73
CA VAL A 742 1.98 -35.60 -33.79
C VAL A 742 1.27 -36.96 -33.67
N GLY A 743 -0.06 -36.92 -33.74
CA GLY A 743 -0.95 -38.05 -33.47
C GLY A 743 -1.47 -38.12 -32.03
N GLU A 744 -1.00 -37.26 -31.12
CA GLU A 744 -1.58 -37.17 -29.77
C GLU A 744 -3.00 -36.61 -29.79
N SER A 745 -3.83 -37.09 -28.86
CA SER A 745 -5.27 -36.89 -28.84
C SER A 745 -5.81 -36.63 -27.42
N THR A 746 -6.89 -35.86 -27.33
CA THR A 746 -7.65 -35.64 -26.09
C THR A 746 -9.15 -35.66 -26.34
N PHE A 747 -9.88 -36.19 -25.37
CA PHE A 747 -11.32 -36.02 -25.24
C PHE A 747 -11.60 -34.87 -24.27
N HIS A 748 -12.58 -34.03 -24.59
CA HIS A 748 -13.03 -32.94 -23.73
C HIS A 748 -14.54 -32.68 -23.92
N PRO A 749 -15.23 -32.01 -22.98
CA PRO A 749 -16.65 -31.74 -23.14
C PRO A 749 -16.92 -30.86 -24.36
N SER A 750 -18.03 -31.11 -25.04
CA SER A 750 -18.44 -30.33 -26.21
C SER A 750 -19.29 -29.12 -25.83
N SER A 751 -19.08 -28.00 -26.52
CA SER A 751 -19.94 -26.81 -26.44
C SER A 751 -21.36 -27.05 -26.96
N ARG A 752 -21.62 -28.16 -27.66
CA ARG A 752 -22.97 -28.57 -28.11
C ARG A 752 -23.84 -29.16 -27.00
N GLY A 753 -23.30 -29.35 -25.79
CA GLY A 753 -24.05 -29.74 -24.60
C GLY A 753 -23.74 -31.15 -24.07
N SER A 754 -24.44 -31.54 -23.00
CA SER A 754 -24.16 -32.73 -22.18
C SER A 754 -24.43 -34.10 -22.85
N SER A 755 -24.90 -34.12 -24.09
CA SER A 755 -25.03 -35.34 -24.92
C SER A 755 -23.94 -35.46 -25.99
N TYR A 756 -22.92 -34.61 -25.93
CA TYR A 756 -21.81 -34.59 -26.89
C TYR A 756 -20.45 -34.53 -26.17
N LEU A 757 -19.48 -35.22 -26.77
CA LEU A 757 -18.07 -35.21 -26.40
C LEU A 757 -17.25 -34.82 -27.63
N SER A 758 -16.17 -34.08 -27.44
CA SER A 758 -15.26 -33.66 -28.51
C SER A 758 -13.93 -34.39 -28.39
N LEU A 759 -13.49 -35.01 -29.48
CA LEU A 759 -12.16 -35.61 -29.66
C LEU A 759 -11.32 -34.67 -30.52
N THR A 760 -10.19 -34.20 -30.00
CA THR A 760 -9.24 -33.34 -30.73
C THR A 760 -7.90 -34.07 -30.89
N ILE A 761 -7.31 -34.03 -32.09
CA ILE A 761 -6.07 -34.74 -32.47
C ILE A 761 -5.09 -33.78 -33.13
N LYS A 762 -3.82 -33.81 -32.73
CA LYS A 762 -2.74 -33.05 -33.39
C LYS A 762 -2.33 -33.73 -34.70
N ILE A 763 -2.66 -33.10 -35.83
CA ILE A 763 -2.30 -33.57 -37.18
C ILE A 763 -0.89 -33.09 -37.58
N TYR A 764 -0.55 -31.85 -37.22
CA TYR A 764 0.76 -31.25 -37.40
C TYR A 764 0.92 -30.05 -36.47
N ASP A 765 2.10 -29.43 -36.42
CA ASP A 765 2.32 -28.20 -35.67
C ASP A 765 1.42 -27.07 -36.21
N GLY A 766 0.59 -26.49 -35.34
CA GLY A 766 -0.43 -25.52 -35.72
C GLY A 766 -1.62 -26.07 -36.50
N VAL A 767 -1.80 -27.40 -36.60
CA VAL A 767 -2.94 -28.03 -37.30
C VAL A 767 -3.56 -29.12 -36.42
N TYR A 768 -4.72 -28.81 -35.85
CA TYR A 768 -5.52 -29.72 -35.03
C TYR A 768 -6.81 -30.08 -35.77
N ALA A 769 -7.17 -31.36 -35.75
CA ALA A 769 -8.42 -31.85 -36.30
C ALA A 769 -9.32 -32.33 -35.16
N HIS A 770 -10.62 -32.03 -35.25
CA HIS A 770 -11.59 -32.41 -34.22
C HIS A 770 -12.75 -33.24 -34.78
N LYS A 771 -13.29 -34.09 -33.92
CA LYS A 771 -14.42 -34.97 -34.18
C LYS A 771 -15.40 -34.93 -33.02
N GLU A 772 -16.66 -34.71 -33.33
CA GLU A 772 -17.74 -34.81 -32.34
C GLU A 772 -18.20 -36.27 -32.22
N ILE A 773 -18.46 -36.69 -30.98
CA ILE A 773 -18.97 -37.99 -30.58
C ILE A 773 -20.33 -37.74 -29.92
N THR A 774 -21.36 -38.43 -30.38
CA THR A 774 -22.71 -38.34 -29.80
C THR A 774 -22.89 -39.40 -28.73
N GLU A 775 -23.35 -39.01 -27.55
CA GLU A 775 -23.54 -39.89 -26.40
C GLU A 775 -25.02 -40.27 -26.24
N GLY A 776 -25.33 -41.57 -26.30
CA GLY A 776 -26.66 -42.12 -26.07
C GLY A 776 -26.89 -42.60 -24.64
N GLY A 777 -28.17 -42.79 -24.28
CA GLY A 777 -28.58 -43.44 -23.03
C GLY A 777 -28.43 -42.61 -21.76
N LYS A 778 -28.47 -41.27 -21.85
CA LYS A 778 -28.51 -40.35 -20.69
C LYS A 778 -29.92 -39.86 -20.39
N ASP A 779 -30.30 -39.85 -19.11
CA ASP A 779 -31.62 -39.40 -18.66
C ASP A 779 -31.59 -37.90 -18.35
N GLN A 780 -32.20 -37.07 -19.20
CA GLN A 780 -32.17 -35.60 -19.04
C GLN A 780 -32.80 -35.07 -17.75
N LYS A 781 -33.50 -35.91 -16.99
CA LYS A 781 -34.08 -35.57 -15.67
C LYS A 781 -33.13 -35.84 -14.50
N ASP A 782 -32.10 -36.67 -14.68
CA ASP A 782 -31.09 -36.95 -13.65
C ASP A 782 -29.81 -36.17 -13.94
N ALA A 783 -29.51 -35.22 -13.05
CA ALA A 783 -28.30 -34.41 -13.11
C ALA A 783 -27.01 -35.24 -13.02
N MET A 784 -27.02 -36.39 -12.32
CA MET A 784 -25.85 -37.26 -12.20
C MET A 784 -25.56 -38.00 -13.51
N SER A 785 -26.59 -38.53 -14.20
CA SER A 785 -26.42 -39.14 -15.53
C SER A 785 -25.84 -38.16 -16.57
N LEU A 786 -26.13 -36.87 -16.43
CA LEU A 786 -25.61 -35.81 -17.31
C LEU A 786 -24.14 -35.44 -17.04
N LEU A 787 -23.54 -35.90 -15.93
CA LEU A 787 -22.12 -35.67 -15.64
C LEU A 787 -21.21 -36.84 -16.05
N HIS A 788 -21.74 -38.06 -16.11
CA HIS A 788 -21.02 -39.28 -16.50
C HIS A 788 -20.97 -39.48 -18.03
N LEU A 789 -20.20 -40.46 -18.49
CA LEU A 789 -20.15 -40.90 -19.90
C LEU A 789 -21.48 -41.57 -20.31
N GLY A 790 -21.88 -41.42 -21.57
CA GLY A 790 -23.07 -42.10 -22.11
C GLY A 790 -22.92 -43.63 -22.19
N LYS A 791 -24.05 -44.36 -22.23
CA LYS A 791 -24.06 -45.83 -22.35
C LYS A 791 -23.69 -46.32 -23.75
N THR A 792 -23.74 -45.44 -24.75
CA THR A 792 -23.31 -45.72 -26.13
C THR A 792 -22.66 -44.47 -26.71
N LEU A 793 -21.55 -44.65 -27.41
CA LEU A 793 -20.86 -43.57 -28.13
C LEU A 793 -21.02 -43.79 -29.64
N LYS A 794 -21.35 -42.73 -30.39
CA LYS A 794 -21.57 -42.82 -31.83
C LYS A 794 -20.71 -41.83 -32.61
N ILE A 795 -20.00 -42.32 -33.62
CA ILE A 795 -19.14 -41.54 -34.51
C ILE A 795 -19.51 -41.83 -35.97
N GLY A 796 -20.30 -40.93 -36.58
CA GLY A 796 -20.88 -41.20 -37.91
C GLY A 796 -21.93 -42.30 -37.81
N ASP A 797 -21.76 -43.39 -38.56
CA ASP A 797 -22.65 -44.56 -38.54
C ASP A 797 -22.14 -45.71 -37.66
N GLU A 798 -20.94 -45.59 -37.09
CA GLU A 798 -20.34 -46.60 -36.22
C GLU A 798 -20.62 -46.29 -34.74
N ASN A 799 -20.99 -47.34 -33.98
CA ASN A 799 -21.20 -47.29 -32.53
C ASN A 799 -20.00 -47.91 -31.81
N PHE A 800 -19.74 -47.42 -30.59
CA PHE A 800 -18.66 -47.80 -29.70
C PHE A 800 -19.21 -47.90 -28.26
N GLU A 801 -18.65 -48.80 -27.46
CA GLU A 801 -19.08 -49.07 -26.08
C GLU A 801 -18.45 -48.08 -25.08
N ASP A 802 -17.15 -47.79 -25.22
CA ASP A 802 -16.41 -46.88 -24.35
C ASP A 802 -15.36 -46.02 -25.11
N LEU A 803 -14.54 -45.26 -24.38
CA LEU A 803 -13.52 -44.39 -24.96
C LEU A 803 -12.26 -45.15 -25.41
N ASP A 804 -11.99 -46.33 -24.85
CA ASP A 804 -10.83 -47.15 -25.24
C ASP A 804 -11.11 -47.85 -26.59
N GLU A 805 -12.34 -48.34 -26.81
CA GLU A 805 -12.76 -48.85 -28.12
C GLU A 805 -12.71 -47.76 -29.21
N VAL A 806 -13.05 -46.50 -28.87
CA VAL A 806 -12.88 -45.35 -29.78
C VAL A 806 -11.41 -45.11 -30.10
N MET A 807 -10.50 -45.26 -29.13
CA MET A 807 -9.06 -45.16 -29.38
C MET A 807 -8.60 -46.25 -30.36
N ASP A 808 -8.87 -47.52 -30.02
CA ASP A 808 -8.41 -48.70 -30.78
C ASP A 808 -8.97 -48.77 -32.21
N ARG A 809 -10.27 -48.50 -32.39
CA ARG A 809 -10.94 -48.67 -33.70
C ARG A 809 -10.95 -47.42 -34.57
N TYR A 810 -10.82 -46.22 -33.99
CA TYR A 810 -10.94 -44.96 -34.73
C TYR A 810 -9.66 -44.11 -34.69
N VAL A 811 -9.04 -43.92 -33.52
CA VAL A 811 -7.88 -43.02 -33.38
C VAL A 811 -6.59 -43.68 -33.86
N ASP A 812 -6.26 -44.88 -33.37
CA ASP A 812 -4.98 -45.53 -33.63
C ASP A 812 -4.75 -45.90 -35.10
N PRO A 813 -5.75 -46.40 -35.87
CA PRO A 813 -5.63 -46.57 -37.31
C PRO A 813 -5.42 -45.23 -38.03
N LEU A 814 -6.08 -44.16 -37.58
CA LEU A 814 -5.95 -42.83 -38.15
C LEU A 814 -4.54 -42.24 -37.89
N VAL A 815 -4.00 -42.41 -36.69
CA VAL A 815 -2.63 -42.01 -36.30
C VAL A 815 -1.58 -42.85 -37.03
N THR A 816 -1.85 -44.13 -37.29
CA THR A 816 -0.98 -45.00 -38.08
C THR A 816 -0.86 -44.49 -39.52
N HIS A 817 -1.99 -44.22 -40.18
CA HIS A 817 -2.01 -43.63 -41.53
C HIS A 817 -1.41 -42.20 -41.56
N LEU A 818 -1.64 -41.39 -40.53
CA LEU A 818 -1.00 -40.08 -40.36
C LEU A 818 0.53 -40.19 -40.37
N LYS A 819 1.09 -41.05 -39.51
CA LYS A 819 2.54 -41.28 -39.39
C LYS A 819 3.12 -41.88 -40.68
N ALA A 820 2.39 -42.76 -41.37
CA ALA A 820 2.80 -43.30 -42.67
C ALA A 820 2.93 -42.20 -43.74
N MET A 821 2.01 -41.23 -43.80
CA MET A 821 2.09 -40.14 -44.78
C MET A 821 3.21 -39.14 -44.45
N LEU A 822 3.39 -38.80 -43.17
CA LEU A 822 4.45 -37.89 -42.71
C LEU A 822 5.87 -38.46 -42.90
N SER A 823 6.02 -39.79 -42.90
CA SER A 823 7.28 -40.49 -43.15
C SER A 823 7.50 -40.87 -44.62
N TYR A 824 6.54 -40.59 -45.51
CA TYR A 824 6.66 -40.95 -46.92
C TYR A 824 7.78 -40.15 -47.63
N ARG A 825 8.60 -40.83 -48.44
CA ARG A 825 9.77 -40.27 -49.14
C ARG A 825 9.52 -39.04 -50.04
N LYS A 826 8.26 -38.78 -50.40
CA LYS A 826 7.83 -37.60 -51.19
C LYS A 826 7.02 -36.59 -50.39
N PHE A 827 7.04 -36.69 -49.06
CA PHE A 827 6.48 -35.68 -48.17
C PHE A 827 7.41 -34.46 -48.07
N ARG A 828 6.85 -33.25 -48.08
CA ARG A 828 7.57 -31.97 -47.92
C ARG A 828 6.92 -31.18 -46.79
N ARG A 829 7.75 -30.57 -45.95
CA ARG A 829 7.34 -29.67 -44.86
C ARG A 829 7.41 -28.23 -45.37
N GLY A 830 6.47 -27.39 -44.95
CA GLY A 830 6.39 -25.98 -45.33
C GLY A 830 4.96 -25.57 -45.69
N LYS A 831 4.75 -24.26 -45.85
CA LYS A 831 3.49 -23.70 -46.35
C LYS A 831 3.33 -23.99 -47.84
N LYS A 832 2.10 -23.94 -48.35
CA LYS A 832 1.75 -24.22 -49.77
C LYS A 832 2.68 -23.53 -50.78
N ALA A 833 2.94 -22.24 -50.60
CA ALA A 833 3.83 -21.47 -51.47
C ALA A 833 5.30 -21.96 -51.45
N GLU A 834 5.84 -22.27 -50.27
CA GLU A 834 7.20 -22.83 -50.11
C GLU A 834 7.31 -24.19 -50.82
N VAL A 835 6.27 -25.02 -50.71
CA VAL A 835 6.20 -26.32 -51.40
C VAL A 835 6.10 -26.16 -52.92
N ASP A 836 5.37 -25.16 -53.41
CA ASP A 836 5.27 -24.86 -54.85
C ASP A 836 6.60 -24.38 -55.43
N ASP A 837 7.36 -23.56 -54.71
CA ASP A 837 8.67 -23.08 -55.18
C ASP A 837 9.72 -24.21 -55.17
N LEU A 838 9.68 -25.10 -54.17
CA LEU A 838 10.46 -26.35 -54.18
C LEU A 838 10.09 -27.28 -55.33
N LEU A 839 8.80 -27.39 -55.68
CA LEU A 839 8.34 -28.17 -56.85
C LEU A 839 8.80 -27.56 -58.17
N LYS A 840 8.77 -26.23 -58.31
CA LYS A 840 9.27 -25.52 -59.50
C LYS A 840 10.78 -25.75 -59.67
N ALA A 841 11.56 -25.70 -58.58
CA ALA A 841 12.99 -26.00 -58.60
C ALA A 841 13.28 -27.46 -59.01
N GLU A 842 12.62 -28.44 -58.39
CA GLU A 842 12.79 -29.86 -58.77
C GLU A 842 12.30 -30.13 -60.22
N LYS A 843 11.40 -29.30 -60.77
CA LYS A 843 10.94 -29.34 -62.16
C LYS A 843 11.90 -28.65 -63.13
N SER A 844 12.62 -27.59 -62.75
CA SER A 844 13.67 -26.99 -63.58
C SER A 844 14.87 -27.93 -63.74
N ASP A 845 15.19 -28.70 -62.71
CA ASP A 845 16.27 -29.69 -62.75
C ASP A 845 15.92 -30.89 -63.65
N TYR A 846 14.63 -31.28 -63.71
CA TYR A 846 14.15 -32.43 -64.49
C TYR A 846 12.91 -32.09 -65.34
N PRO A 847 13.03 -31.31 -66.43
CA PRO A 847 11.87 -30.81 -67.18
C PRO A 847 10.94 -31.89 -67.76
N MET A 848 11.51 -33.04 -68.18
CA MET A 848 10.76 -34.18 -68.72
C MET A 848 10.07 -35.03 -67.65
N ARG A 849 10.35 -34.81 -66.37
CA ARG A 849 9.77 -35.57 -65.26
C ARG A 849 8.51 -34.87 -64.76
N ILE A 850 7.49 -35.64 -64.40
CA ILE A 850 6.39 -35.12 -63.58
C ILE A 850 6.86 -35.13 -62.12
N VAL A 851 6.92 -33.94 -61.54
CA VAL A 851 7.33 -33.75 -60.14
C VAL A 851 6.07 -33.66 -59.29
N TYR A 852 6.05 -34.39 -58.18
CA TYR A 852 4.97 -34.38 -57.21
C TYR A 852 5.50 -34.54 -55.78
N CYS A 853 4.74 -34.02 -54.82
CA CYS A 853 4.96 -34.22 -53.39
C CYS A 853 3.66 -34.16 -52.58
N PHE A 854 3.72 -34.68 -51.36
CA PHE A 854 2.67 -34.56 -50.36
C PHE A 854 3.04 -33.47 -49.33
N GLY A 855 2.05 -32.77 -48.80
CA GLY A 855 2.21 -31.82 -47.69
C GLY A 855 0.97 -31.76 -46.79
N ILE A 856 1.03 -30.96 -45.73
CA ILE A 856 -0.12 -30.73 -44.82
C ILE A 856 -1.10 -29.75 -45.46
N CYS A 857 -2.41 -30.00 -45.32
CA CYS A 857 -3.43 -28.99 -45.59
C CYS A 857 -3.73 -28.17 -44.33
N HIS A 858 -3.32 -26.90 -44.31
CA HIS A 858 -3.69 -25.97 -43.23
C HIS A 858 -5.15 -25.48 -43.36
N GLU A 859 -5.72 -25.52 -44.56
CA GLU A 859 -7.12 -25.11 -44.84
C GLU A 859 -8.13 -26.14 -44.32
N HIS A 860 -7.78 -27.43 -44.32
CA HIS A 860 -8.64 -28.57 -43.98
C HIS A 860 -7.91 -29.59 -43.10
N PRO A 861 -7.98 -29.46 -41.76
CA PRO A 861 -7.38 -30.40 -40.83
C PRO A 861 -7.92 -31.82 -41.03
N GLY A 862 -7.01 -32.79 -41.13
CA GLY A 862 -7.34 -34.18 -41.51
C GLY A 862 -7.30 -34.44 -43.03
N ALA A 863 -6.93 -33.46 -43.85
CA ALA A 863 -6.54 -33.68 -45.24
C ALA A 863 -5.04 -33.45 -45.47
N PHE A 864 -4.49 -34.18 -46.44
CA PHE A 864 -3.19 -33.91 -47.04
C PHE A 864 -3.37 -33.25 -48.40
N ILE A 865 -2.40 -32.44 -48.81
CA ILE A 865 -2.34 -31.82 -50.14
C ILE A 865 -1.31 -32.58 -51.00
N LEU A 866 -1.76 -33.09 -52.14
CA LEU A 866 -0.92 -33.65 -53.19
C LEU A 866 -0.69 -32.56 -54.24
N SER A 867 0.54 -32.03 -54.27
CA SER A 867 0.94 -30.96 -55.19
C SER A 867 1.81 -31.55 -56.30
N TYR A 868 1.55 -31.20 -57.57
CA TYR A 868 2.30 -31.72 -58.72
C TYR A 868 2.35 -30.74 -59.90
N ILE A 869 3.44 -30.81 -60.69
CA ILE A 869 3.60 -30.04 -61.94
C ILE A 869 3.67 -31.03 -63.11
N ARG A 870 2.67 -30.98 -64.00
CA ARG A 870 2.70 -31.71 -65.29
C ARG A 870 3.56 -30.94 -66.31
N ASN A 871 3.06 -29.76 -66.70
CA ASN A 871 3.69 -28.89 -67.69
C ASN A 871 4.42 -27.72 -67.00
N THR A 872 3.71 -26.60 -66.75
CA THR A 872 4.28 -25.36 -66.18
C THR A 872 3.71 -24.99 -64.81
N ASN A 873 2.40 -25.18 -64.60
CA ASN A 873 1.72 -24.72 -63.39
C ASN A 873 1.63 -25.85 -62.33
N PRO A 874 1.77 -25.54 -61.03
CA PRO A 874 1.45 -26.46 -59.96
C PRO A 874 -0.08 -26.69 -59.89
N HIS A 875 -0.45 -27.94 -59.67
CA HIS A 875 -1.81 -28.37 -59.39
C HIS A 875 -1.85 -28.99 -58.00
N HIS A 876 -2.97 -28.80 -57.29
CA HIS A 876 -3.19 -29.37 -55.97
C HIS A 876 -4.46 -30.21 -55.95
N GLU A 877 -4.38 -31.39 -55.35
CA GLU A 877 -5.55 -32.23 -55.04
C GLU A 877 -5.51 -32.64 -53.56
N TYR A 878 -6.67 -32.88 -52.96
CA TYR A 878 -6.79 -33.20 -51.54
C TYR A 878 -7.00 -34.70 -51.31
N ILE A 879 -6.37 -35.22 -50.26
CA ILE A 879 -6.46 -36.61 -49.81
C ILE A 879 -7.01 -36.61 -48.39
N GLY A 880 -8.20 -37.18 -48.19
CA GLY A 880 -8.81 -37.31 -46.87
C GLY A 880 -8.19 -38.46 -46.07
N LEU A 881 -7.80 -38.20 -44.82
CA LEU A 881 -7.32 -39.21 -43.89
C LEU A 881 -8.48 -39.87 -43.15
N TYR A 882 -8.61 -41.19 -43.21
CA TYR A 882 -9.65 -41.97 -42.51
C TYR A 882 -9.02 -43.13 -41.70
N PRO A 883 -9.75 -43.72 -40.73
CA PRO A 883 -9.31 -44.95 -40.07
C PRO A 883 -9.10 -46.12 -41.04
N LYS A 884 -9.85 -46.14 -42.15
CA LYS A 884 -9.77 -47.12 -43.25
C LYS A 884 -8.82 -46.66 -44.39
N GLY A 885 -7.77 -45.92 -44.07
CA GLY A 885 -6.76 -45.46 -45.03
C GLY A 885 -7.04 -44.08 -45.66
N PHE A 886 -6.54 -43.89 -46.87
CA PHE A 886 -6.53 -42.61 -47.59
C PHE A 886 -7.63 -42.55 -48.65
N LYS A 887 -8.44 -41.49 -48.64
CA LYS A 887 -9.51 -41.27 -49.63
C LYS A 887 -9.09 -40.25 -50.67
N PHE A 888 -9.02 -40.67 -51.93
CA PHE A 888 -8.59 -39.85 -53.07
C PHE A 888 -9.45 -40.15 -54.30
N ARG A 889 -9.97 -39.10 -54.96
CA ARG A 889 -10.86 -39.19 -56.15
C ARG A 889 -11.99 -40.24 -56.00
N LYS A 890 -12.67 -40.25 -54.85
CA LYS A 890 -13.74 -41.21 -54.45
C LYS A 890 -13.30 -42.66 -54.17
N HIS A 891 -12.04 -43.03 -54.41
CA HIS A 891 -11.48 -44.33 -54.03
C HIS A 891 -10.83 -44.27 -52.64
N THR A 892 -10.82 -45.39 -51.92
CA THR A 892 -10.13 -45.57 -50.64
C THR A 892 -8.93 -46.49 -50.84
N PHE A 893 -7.78 -46.14 -50.25
CA PHE A 893 -6.51 -46.83 -50.39
C PHE A 893 -5.90 -47.08 -49.02
N ASP A 894 -5.68 -48.35 -48.67
CA ASP A 894 -5.09 -48.72 -47.37
C ASP A 894 -3.60 -48.34 -47.30
N ASN A 895 -2.92 -48.33 -48.45
CA ASN A 895 -1.49 -48.02 -48.56
C ASN A 895 -1.24 -46.84 -49.52
N ILE A 896 -0.32 -45.94 -49.12
CA ILE A 896 0.14 -44.78 -49.89
C ILE A 896 0.73 -45.21 -51.24
N ASP A 897 1.44 -46.33 -51.33
CA ASP A 897 2.05 -46.76 -52.59
C ASP A 897 0.98 -47.19 -53.62
N TRP A 898 -0.18 -47.69 -53.18
CA TRP A 898 -1.32 -47.95 -54.06
C TRP A 898 -2.01 -46.66 -54.50
N LEU A 899 -2.14 -45.67 -53.60
CA LEU A 899 -2.61 -44.33 -53.94
C LEU A 899 -1.69 -43.66 -54.96
N VAL A 900 -0.37 -43.78 -54.80
CA VAL A 900 0.64 -43.24 -55.72
C VAL A 900 0.61 -43.96 -57.07
N ALA A 901 0.51 -45.29 -57.10
CA ALA A 901 0.38 -46.05 -58.34
C ALA A 901 -0.92 -45.70 -59.09
N TYR A 902 -2.03 -45.52 -58.36
CA TYR A 902 -3.29 -45.05 -58.91
C TYR A 902 -3.15 -43.63 -59.48
N PHE A 903 -2.57 -42.69 -58.72
CA PHE A 903 -2.33 -41.32 -59.16
C PHE A 903 -1.46 -41.25 -60.43
N GLN A 904 -0.36 -42.02 -60.48
CA GLN A 904 0.55 -42.06 -61.63
C GLN A 904 -0.14 -42.61 -62.89
N LYS A 905 -1.03 -43.61 -62.75
CA LYS A 905 -1.79 -44.19 -63.86
C LYS A 905 -2.89 -43.26 -64.37
N HIS A 906 -3.55 -42.52 -63.48
CA HIS A 906 -4.70 -41.65 -63.76
C HIS A 906 -4.32 -40.15 -63.81
N ILE A 907 -3.05 -39.86 -64.10
CA ILE A 907 -2.55 -38.49 -64.16
C ILE A 907 -3.01 -37.74 -65.41
N ASN A 908 -3.29 -38.46 -66.50
CA ASN A 908 -3.74 -37.87 -67.76
C ASN A 908 -5.27 -37.79 -67.89
N ASP A 909 -6.01 -38.29 -66.90
CA ASP A 909 -7.47 -38.25 -66.88
C ASP A 909 -7.96 -36.78 -66.92
N PRO A 910 -8.97 -36.46 -67.75
CA PRO A 910 -9.56 -35.14 -67.77
C PRO A 910 -10.19 -34.82 -66.40
N TRP A 911 -9.98 -33.59 -65.94
CA TRP A 911 -10.65 -33.10 -64.73
C TRP A 911 -12.18 -33.19 -64.90
N PRO A 912 -12.93 -33.65 -63.88
CA PRO A 912 -14.35 -33.35 -63.80
C PRO A 912 -14.53 -31.83 -63.86
N GLU A 913 -15.44 -31.32 -64.70
CA GLU A 913 -15.52 -29.90 -65.11
C GLU A 913 -15.87 -28.89 -63.99
N LYS A 914 -15.86 -29.31 -62.73
CA LYS A 914 -15.88 -28.43 -61.56
C LYS A 914 -14.80 -28.88 -60.60
N ALA A 915 -13.83 -28.00 -60.33
CA ALA A 915 -12.94 -28.15 -59.19
C ALA A 915 -13.80 -28.39 -57.94
N PRO A 916 -13.47 -29.37 -57.07
CA PRO A 916 -14.27 -29.66 -55.90
C PRO A 916 -14.41 -28.39 -55.06
N SER A 917 -15.65 -27.94 -54.85
CA SER A 917 -15.93 -26.78 -54.01
C SER A 917 -15.41 -27.03 -52.60
N ILE A 918 -15.09 -25.97 -51.86
CA ILE A 918 -14.62 -26.03 -50.47
C ILE A 918 -15.56 -26.90 -49.61
N GLN A 919 -16.87 -26.82 -49.85
CA GLN A 919 -17.89 -27.66 -49.21
C GLN A 919 -17.76 -29.15 -49.56
N SER A 920 -17.38 -29.50 -50.80
CA SER A 920 -17.21 -30.89 -51.22
C SER A 920 -15.94 -31.53 -50.68
N VAL A 921 -14.87 -30.77 -50.42
CA VAL A 921 -13.66 -31.27 -49.74
C VAL A 921 -13.96 -31.47 -48.24
N ALA A 922 -14.68 -30.55 -47.60
CA ALA A 922 -15.17 -30.69 -46.22
C ALA A 922 -16.16 -31.86 -46.02
N ALA A 923 -16.71 -32.44 -47.11
CA ALA A 923 -17.49 -33.67 -47.11
C ALA A 923 -16.64 -34.95 -47.35
N MET A 924 -15.34 -34.81 -47.68
CA MET A 924 -14.39 -35.90 -47.92
C MET A 924 -13.35 -36.07 -46.79
N VAL A 925 -13.50 -35.36 -45.66
CA VAL A 925 -12.65 -35.50 -44.48
C VAL A 925 -13.53 -35.89 -43.28
N PRO A 926 -13.15 -36.88 -42.45
CA PRO A 926 -13.99 -37.32 -41.33
C PRO A 926 -13.98 -36.33 -40.16
N MET A 927 -12.95 -35.50 -40.06
CA MET A 927 -12.78 -34.42 -39.07
C MET A 927 -12.96 -33.05 -39.74
N ARG A 928 -13.36 -32.03 -38.98
CA ARG A 928 -13.67 -30.69 -39.51
C ARG A 928 -12.83 -29.60 -38.82
N SER A 929 -13.02 -28.35 -39.24
CA SER A 929 -12.69 -27.14 -38.45
C SER A 929 -13.99 -26.51 -37.92
N PRO A 930 -14.03 -25.96 -36.69
CA PRO A 930 -15.16 -25.15 -36.25
C PRO A 930 -15.14 -23.85 -37.06
N ALA A 931 -16.21 -23.58 -37.82
CA ALA A 931 -16.23 -22.41 -38.68
C ALA A 931 -16.40 -21.13 -37.87
N VAL A 932 -15.48 -20.18 -38.03
CA VAL A 932 -15.61 -18.82 -37.51
C VAL A 932 -16.72 -18.10 -38.26
N GLY A 933 -17.82 -17.78 -37.55
CA GLY A 933 -18.75 -16.70 -37.89
C GLY A 933 -19.58 -16.83 -39.19
N ALA A 934 -20.70 -17.54 -39.11
CA ALA A 934 -21.85 -17.29 -39.99
C ALA A 934 -23.17 -17.50 -39.21
N PRO A 935 -24.11 -16.54 -39.19
CA PRO A 935 -25.35 -16.68 -38.45
C PRO A 935 -26.29 -17.64 -39.20
N THR A 936 -26.62 -18.77 -38.57
CA THR A 936 -27.69 -19.67 -39.02
C THR A 936 -28.76 -19.73 -37.95
N GLY A 937 -29.93 -19.15 -38.25
CA GLY A 937 -31.11 -19.22 -37.38
C GLY A 937 -31.62 -20.67 -37.29
N GLY A 938 -32.04 -21.07 -36.09
CA GLY A 938 -32.54 -22.42 -35.83
C GLY A 938 -33.96 -22.66 -36.31
N GLY A 939 -34.27 -23.92 -36.60
CA GLY A 939 -35.62 -24.40 -36.95
C GLY A 939 -35.58 -25.86 -37.44
N TRP A 940 -35.83 -26.81 -36.53
CA TRP A 940 -36.23 -28.18 -36.88
C TRP A 940 -37.73 -28.15 -37.34
N GLU A 941 -38.37 -29.16 -37.93
CA GLU A 941 -38.08 -30.59 -38.10
C GLU A 941 -38.89 -31.17 -39.29
N SER A 942 -38.78 -32.48 -39.52
CA SER A 942 -39.35 -33.21 -40.68
C SER A 942 -40.87 -33.45 -40.62
N ASN A 943 -41.58 -33.46 -41.76
CA ASN A 943 -42.39 -34.64 -42.14
C ASN A 943 -42.80 -34.76 -43.62
N THR A 944 -43.34 -35.92 -43.96
CA THR A 944 -43.72 -36.45 -45.29
C THR A 944 -44.97 -35.87 -45.95
N GLY A 945 -44.99 -35.82 -47.29
CA GLY A 945 -46.14 -36.25 -48.09
C GLY A 945 -46.92 -35.22 -48.93
N GLY A 946 -47.02 -35.48 -50.25
CA GLY A 946 -48.30 -35.38 -50.98
C GLY A 946 -48.72 -34.09 -51.71
N TRP A 947 -48.79 -34.18 -53.05
CA TRP A 947 -49.84 -33.66 -53.96
C TRP A 947 -50.28 -32.16 -54.00
N ARG A 948 -50.15 -31.60 -55.22
CA ARG A 948 -51.00 -30.61 -55.96
C ARG A 948 -51.94 -29.63 -55.22
N GLY A 949 -51.82 -28.34 -55.58
CA GLY A 949 -52.87 -27.29 -55.49
C GLY A 949 -52.23 -25.88 -55.55
N GLN A 950 -52.15 -25.15 -56.67
CA GLN A 950 -53.17 -24.38 -57.41
C GLN A 950 -53.77 -23.17 -56.64
N PHE A 951 -53.51 -21.94 -57.15
CA PHE A 951 -54.28 -20.69 -56.96
C PHE A 951 -54.37 -20.07 -55.52
N ASN A 952 -54.54 -18.75 -55.30
CA ASN A 952 -54.56 -17.58 -56.20
C ASN A 952 -54.26 -16.26 -55.44
N SER A 953 -53.57 -15.31 -56.10
CA SER A 953 -53.72 -13.84 -55.92
C SER A 953 -53.42 -13.21 -54.52
N SER A 954 -53.15 -11.91 -54.37
CA SER A 954 -53.43 -10.77 -55.25
C SER A 954 -52.55 -9.56 -54.91
N ARG A 955 -52.33 -8.70 -55.92
CA ARG A 955 -51.91 -7.28 -55.85
C ARG A 955 -50.51 -6.95 -55.32
N ASP A 956 -49.79 -5.96 -55.85
CA ASP A 956 -49.73 -5.23 -57.13
C ASP A 956 -48.91 -3.98 -56.83
N LYS A 957 -47.81 -3.77 -57.55
CA LYS A 957 -47.51 -2.51 -58.27
C LYS A 957 -46.13 -2.58 -58.92
N THR A 958 -46.14 -2.77 -60.22
CA THR A 958 -45.02 -2.54 -61.13
C THR A 958 -44.77 -1.05 -61.34
N CYS A 959 -43.52 -0.67 -61.64
CA CYS A 959 -43.20 0.16 -62.83
C CYS A 959 -41.68 0.27 -63.07
N THR A 960 -41.27 -0.16 -64.25
CA THR A 960 -39.95 0.02 -64.91
C THR A 960 -40.22 0.66 -66.31
N PRO A 961 -39.29 0.82 -67.27
CA PRO A 961 -37.81 0.93 -67.29
C PRO A 961 -37.31 2.14 -68.17
N SER A 962 -36.02 2.12 -68.56
CA SER A 962 -35.48 2.62 -69.86
C SER A 962 -35.07 4.11 -69.95
N SER A 963 -34.15 4.59 -70.81
CA SER A 963 -33.17 3.94 -71.73
C SER A 963 -32.11 4.92 -72.30
N ARG A 964 -31.01 4.37 -72.87
CA ARG A 964 -30.11 4.91 -73.94
C ARG A 964 -29.29 6.20 -73.66
N GLY A 965 -28.08 6.38 -74.20
CA GLY A 965 -27.21 5.49 -75.00
C GLY A 965 -26.10 6.26 -75.78
N ASN A 966 -25.14 5.53 -76.39
CA ASN A 966 -24.09 6.00 -77.33
C ASN A 966 -23.02 6.99 -76.78
N SER A 967 -21.78 7.08 -77.31
CA SER A 967 -21.09 6.35 -78.40
C SER A 967 -19.56 6.60 -78.39
N ASN A 968 -18.77 5.57 -78.71
CA ASN A 968 -17.69 5.50 -79.74
C ASN A 968 -16.66 6.65 -79.83
N TRP A 969 -15.32 6.50 -79.89
CA TRP A 969 -14.40 5.47 -80.44
C TRP A 969 -13.10 5.38 -79.57
N GLY A 970 -12.08 4.52 -79.79
CA GLY A 970 -11.94 3.34 -80.67
C GLY A 970 -10.61 3.27 -81.47
N GLY A 971 -9.53 2.69 -80.92
CA GLY A 971 -8.25 2.39 -81.62
C GLY A 971 -7.11 1.89 -80.69
N ALA A 972 -6.14 1.07 -81.12
CA ALA A 972 -6.14 -0.31 -81.68
C ALA A 972 -4.68 -0.70 -82.04
N TRP A 973 -4.35 -2.01 -82.08
CA TRP A 973 -3.08 -2.65 -82.52
C TRP A 973 -1.85 -2.48 -81.59
N GLY A 974 -0.95 -3.46 -81.39
CA GLY A 974 -0.85 -4.82 -81.96
C GLY A 974 0.16 -5.75 -81.24
N ASN A 975 0.36 -6.98 -81.76
CA ASN A 975 1.04 -8.13 -81.13
C ASN A 975 2.59 -8.15 -81.16
N GLY A 976 3.22 -8.81 -80.17
CA GLY A 976 3.94 -10.08 -80.44
C GLY A 976 5.42 -10.31 -80.01
N ARG A 977 5.68 -11.50 -79.40
CA ARG A 977 6.97 -12.24 -79.26
C ARG A 977 8.04 -11.62 -78.31
N GLY A 978 8.99 -12.35 -77.69
CA GLY A 978 9.21 -13.81 -77.51
C GLY A 978 10.70 -14.20 -77.31
N SER A 979 11.04 -15.07 -76.33
CA SER A 979 12.39 -15.63 -75.97
C SER A 979 13.45 -14.63 -75.43
N GLY A 980 14.51 -14.99 -74.67
CA GLY A 980 15.00 -16.25 -74.05
C GLY A 980 16.21 -15.96 -73.12
N SER A 981 16.42 -16.69 -72.01
CA SER A 981 17.44 -17.77 -71.83
C SER A 981 18.81 -17.36 -71.24
N GLN A 982 19.30 -18.14 -70.26
CA GLN A 982 20.70 -18.23 -69.69
C GLN A 982 21.27 -16.99 -68.96
N GLY A 983 22.16 -17.13 -67.95
CA GLY A 983 22.67 -18.32 -67.24
C GLY A 983 24.04 -18.07 -66.57
N CYS A 984 24.39 -18.90 -65.55
CA CYS A 984 25.72 -19.04 -64.90
C CYS A 984 26.18 -17.86 -63.97
N GLY A 985 26.87 -18.09 -62.84
CA GLY A 985 27.11 -19.33 -62.07
C GLY A 985 28.36 -19.25 -61.15
N SER A 986 28.40 -20.11 -60.10
CA SER A 986 29.60 -20.53 -59.32
C SER A 986 30.34 -19.48 -58.45
N ASN A 987 31.03 -19.80 -57.34
CA ASN A 987 31.15 -21.04 -56.54
C ASN A 987 31.72 -20.74 -55.14
N GLY A 988 31.35 -21.55 -54.14
CA GLY A 988 32.21 -22.12 -53.07
C GLY A 988 32.75 -21.19 -51.96
N HIS A 989 32.92 -21.61 -50.70
CA HIS A 989 32.82 -22.90 -50.01
C HIS A 989 32.41 -22.66 -48.54
N GLY A 990 31.92 -23.70 -47.83
CA GLY A 990 32.04 -23.77 -46.35
C GLY A 990 33.33 -24.53 -45.95
N PRO A 991 33.45 -25.09 -44.73
CA PRO A 991 32.70 -24.87 -43.49
C PRO A 991 33.63 -24.45 -42.32
N GLY A 992 33.11 -24.19 -41.11
CA GLY A 992 33.99 -23.96 -39.95
C GLY A 992 33.29 -23.89 -38.58
N ARG A 993 33.69 -24.76 -37.66
CA ARG A 993 33.32 -24.71 -36.22
C ARG A 993 34.36 -23.88 -35.46
N GLY A 994 33.99 -23.23 -34.35
CA GLY A 994 34.98 -22.64 -33.42
C GLY A 994 34.35 -22.00 -32.18
N CYS A 995 34.84 -22.38 -31.00
CA CYS A 995 34.44 -21.84 -29.69
C CYS A 995 35.58 -20.99 -29.08
N GLY A 996 35.26 -20.15 -28.09
CA GLY A 996 36.22 -19.41 -27.22
C GLY A 996 36.21 -17.90 -27.49
N HIS A 997 35.96 -16.99 -26.53
CA HIS A 997 36.68 -16.69 -25.28
C HIS A 997 38.13 -16.18 -25.48
N GLY A 998 38.41 -14.92 -25.08
CA GLY A 998 39.79 -14.45 -24.88
C GLY A 998 40.02 -12.93 -24.99
N HIS A 999 40.34 -12.31 -23.84
CA HIS A 999 41.08 -11.05 -23.60
C HIS A 999 41.90 -10.38 -24.73
N GLY A 1000 42.12 -9.05 -24.62
CA GLY A 1000 43.40 -8.47 -25.08
C GLY A 1000 43.47 -6.96 -25.38
N SER A 1001 43.84 -6.16 -24.37
CA SER A 1001 44.27 -4.74 -24.44
C SER A 1001 45.45 -4.45 -25.38
N TYR A 1002 45.50 -3.26 -26.05
CA TYR A 1002 46.76 -2.59 -26.45
C TYR A 1002 46.72 -1.02 -26.49
N ASN A 1003 47.57 -0.44 -25.64
CA ASN A 1003 48.35 0.83 -25.68
C ASN A 1003 48.20 1.93 -26.77
N ALA A 1004 47.99 3.17 -26.27
CA ALA A 1004 48.89 4.36 -26.29
C ALA A 1004 49.35 5.07 -27.60
N LYS A 1005 49.21 6.44 -27.64
CA LYS A 1005 50.31 7.46 -27.58
C LYS A 1005 49.92 8.90 -28.00
N ASP A 1006 50.54 9.91 -27.34
CA ASP A 1006 51.08 11.22 -27.83
C ASP A 1006 50.19 12.21 -28.67
N GLN A 1007 50.33 13.56 -28.72
CA GLN A 1007 51.05 14.64 -27.99
C GLN A 1007 50.62 16.07 -28.52
N LYS A 1008 51.11 17.16 -27.89
CA LYS A 1008 51.15 18.62 -28.29
C LYS A 1008 49.87 19.49 -28.10
N GLU A 1009 49.76 20.53 -27.27
CA GLU A 1009 50.62 21.65 -26.79
C GLU A 1009 50.54 22.98 -27.62
N PHE A 1010 50.53 24.12 -26.89
CA PHE A 1010 50.53 25.57 -27.28
C PHE A 1010 49.22 26.21 -27.82
N GLY A 1011 48.83 27.43 -27.41
CA GLY A 1011 49.34 28.32 -26.36
C GLY A 1011 48.81 29.79 -26.41
N TYR A 1012 49.01 30.55 -25.31
CA TYR A 1012 48.82 32.01 -25.12
C TYR A 1012 47.37 32.58 -25.10
N GLY A 1013 47.01 33.57 -24.27
CA GLY A 1013 47.78 34.28 -23.23
C GLY A 1013 46.96 35.32 -22.41
N ALA A 1014 47.46 35.62 -21.20
CA ALA A 1014 46.96 36.51 -20.13
C ALA A 1014 46.65 37.99 -20.51
N GLY A 1015 46.10 38.87 -19.64
CA GLY A 1015 45.81 38.83 -18.19
C GLY A 1015 44.80 39.92 -17.76
N SER A 1016 44.17 39.87 -16.57
CA SER A 1016 44.63 40.42 -15.27
C SER A 1016 44.48 41.94 -15.10
N GLU A 1017 43.52 42.41 -14.28
CA GLU A 1017 43.79 43.04 -12.94
C GLU A 1017 42.52 43.55 -12.18
N ARG A 1018 42.52 43.31 -10.86
CA ARG A 1018 42.07 44.12 -9.69
C ARG A 1018 40.82 45.04 -9.70
N GLY A 1019 39.96 44.80 -8.69
CA GLY A 1019 39.45 45.81 -7.71
C GLY A 1019 38.20 46.62 -8.11
N SER A 1020 37.36 47.15 -7.22
CA SER A 1020 37.29 47.11 -5.74
C SER A 1020 35.88 47.53 -5.23
N VAL A 1021 35.50 47.06 -4.03
CA VAL A 1021 34.49 47.56 -3.05
C VAL A 1021 33.72 48.86 -3.36
N LEU A 1022 32.38 48.86 -3.16
CA LEU A 1022 31.62 49.90 -2.43
C LEU A 1022 30.18 49.46 -2.05
N ASN A 1023 29.64 50.02 -0.95
CA ASN A 1023 28.28 49.78 -0.40
C ASN A 1023 27.24 50.78 -0.95
N VAL A 1024 25.92 50.50 -0.76
CA VAL A 1024 24.91 51.33 -0.02
C VAL A 1024 23.44 51.04 -0.44
N GLU A 1025 22.67 50.56 0.54
CA GLU A 1025 21.24 50.81 0.93
C GLU A 1025 20.02 50.76 -0.04
N ASP A 1026 19.03 49.95 0.39
CA ASP A 1026 17.56 50.12 0.47
C ASP A 1026 16.68 50.68 -0.69
N LYS A 1027 15.68 49.87 -1.12
CA LYS A 1027 14.24 50.09 -0.78
C LYS A 1027 13.21 49.06 -1.33
N SER A 1028 12.26 48.72 -0.44
CA SER A 1028 10.82 48.37 -0.61
C SER A 1028 10.33 47.21 -1.51
N TRP A 1029 9.26 46.55 -1.01
CA TRP A 1029 8.40 45.57 -1.67
C TRP A 1029 7.71 46.17 -2.93
N ASP A 1030 7.40 45.42 -4.00
CA ASP A 1030 6.32 44.42 -4.09
C ASP A 1030 6.44 43.48 -5.32
N SER A 1031 5.67 42.38 -5.28
CA SER A 1031 5.21 41.51 -6.39
C SER A 1031 6.19 40.60 -7.17
N ASP A 1032 5.85 39.30 -7.14
CA ASP A 1032 5.90 38.28 -8.19
C ASP A 1032 7.21 37.95 -8.93
N GLY A 1033 7.76 36.79 -8.58
CA GLY A 1033 8.81 36.11 -9.35
C GLY A 1033 8.93 34.62 -9.02
N TRP A 1034 8.30 33.76 -9.84
CA TRP A 1034 8.47 32.31 -9.74
C TRP A 1034 9.90 31.90 -10.09
N GLY A 1035 10.74 31.71 -9.08
CA GLY A 1035 12.15 31.35 -9.32
C GLY A 1035 13.03 31.26 -8.08
N ASN A 1036 12.81 30.23 -7.26
CA ASN A 1036 13.87 29.41 -6.63
C ASN A 1036 13.26 28.41 -5.62
N LEU A 1037 13.21 27.12 -6.00
CA LEU A 1037 13.22 26.02 -5.03
C LEU A 1037 14.65 25.50 -4.91
N PRO A 1038 15.12 25.13 -3.71
CA PRO A 1038 16.53 24.86 -3.45
C PRO A 1038 17.00 23.57 -4.14
N GLY A 1039 18.13 23.64 -4.83
CA GLY A 1039 18.72 22.48 -5.49
C GLY A 1039 19.30 21.48 -4.50
N PHE A 1040 18.89 20.22 -4.62
CA PHE A 1040 19.58 19.07 -4.02
C PHE A 1040 21.06 19.10 -4.40
N LYS A 1041 21.94 19.31 -3.42
CA LYS A 1041 23.39 19.19 -3.61
C LYS A 1041 23.78 17.72 -3.63
N VAL A 1042 23.97 17.17 -4.84
CA VAL A 1042 24.78 15.97 -5.02
C VAL A 1042 26.23 16.32 -4.67
N GLN A 1043 26.68 15.93 -3.48
CA GLN A 1043 28.10 15.93 -3.14
C GLN A 1043 28.68 14.55 -3.45
N ASN A 1044 29.61 14.51 -4.41
CA ASN A 1044 30.55 13.40 -4.59
C ASN A 1044 31.96 13.87 -4.16
N PRO A 1045 32.87 12.94 -3.83
CA PRO A 1045 33.78 13.12 -2.69
C PRO A 1045 35.07 13.91 -3.00
N PRO A 1046 35.72 14.50 -1.99
CA PRO A 1046 37.05 15.10 -2.15
C PRO A 1046 38.15 14.03 -2.16
N CYS A 1047 38.70 13.73 -3.34
CA CYS A 1047 39.94 12.99 -3.46
C CYS A 1047 41.18 13.88 -3.24
N ARG A 1048 42.07 13.38 -2.37
CA ARG A 1048 43.42 13.82 -2.01
C ARG A 1048 44.24 14.63 -3.04
N ALA A 1049 45.07 15.52 -2.48
CA ALA A 1049 46.46 15.77 -2.90
C ALA A 1049 47.31 16.09 -1.65
N ALA A 1050 48.59 15.74 -1.50
CA ALA A 1050 49.46 14.80 -2.22
C ALA A 1050 50.71 14.44 -1.37
N SER A 1051 51.60 13.58 -1.89
CA SER A 1051 52.86 13.06 -1.31
C SER A 1051 52.72 12.01 -0.17
N SER A 1052 53.50 10.93 -0.10
CA SER A 1052 54.41 10.32 -1.12
C SER A 1052 54.83 8.88 -0.74
N GLY A 1053 54.78 7.95 -1.70
CA GLY A 1053 55.72 6.81 -1.86
C GLY A 1053 55.67 5.58 -0.91
N GLY A 1054 55.89 4.39 -1.48
CA GLY A 1054 56.53 3.26 -0.78
C GLY A 1054 55.70 1.98 -0.59
N TRP A 1055 56.02 0.93 -1.35
CA TRP A 1055 55.70 -0.48 -1.03
C TRP A 1055 56.99 -1.24 -0.65
N GLY A 1056 56.90 -2.24 0.22
CA GLY A 1056 57.67 -3.49 0.06
C GLY A 1056 58.96 -3.73 0.88
N SER A 1057 58.79 -4.22 2.12
CA SER A 1057 59.35 -5.50 2.65
C SER A 1057 60.88 -5.77 2.81
N TRP A 1058 61.18 -6.70 3.74
CA TRP A 1058 62.47 -7.34 4.13
C TRP A 1058 63.52 -6.52 4.95
N GLY A 1059 63.93 -7.03 6.13
CA GLY A 1059 65.11 -6.57 6.87
C GLY A 1059 65.22 -6.98 8.35
N ARG A 1060 65.97 -8.04 8.69
CA ARG A 1060 66.31 -8.47 10.08
C ARG A 1060 67.19 -7.45 10.82
N SER A 1061 67.09 -7.35 12.16
CA SER A 1061 68.10 -7.87 13.14
C SER A 1061 68.00 -7.32 14.58
N LYS A 1062 68.12 -8.23 15.58
CA LYS A 1062 68.68 -8.08 16.96
C LYS A 1062 68.02 -7.04 17.92
N ALA A 1063 67.47 -7.44 19.07
CA ALA A 1063 68.12 -7.67 20.39
C ALA A 1063 68.71 -6.38 21.00
N SER A 1064 68.50 -6.02 22.28
CA SER A 1064 68.47 -6.89 23.49
C SER A 1064 67.81 -6.25 24.74
N ASP A 1065 67.28 -7.11 25.62
CA ASP A 1065 67.35 -7.12 27.11
C ASP A 1065 66.97 -5.89 27.99
N ASN A 1066 65.94 -6.07 28.83
CA ASN A 1066 66.04 -6.27 30.30
C ASN A 1066 64.61 -6.54 30.85
N ASN A 1067 64.32 -7.71 31.46
CA ASN A 1067 64.49 -8.06 32.90
C ASN A 1067 63.55 -7.21 33.79
N GLU A 1068 62.56 -7.77 34.51
CA GLU A 1068 62.73 -8.62 35.71
C GLU A 1068 61.85 -9.89 35.76
N GLY A 1069 62.32 -10.94 36.46
CA GLY A 1069 61.55 -12.12 36.89
C GLY A 1069 61.21 -12.08 38.40
N GLY A 1070 60.69 -13.13 39.06
CA GLY A 1070 60.36 -14.51 38.66
C GLY A 1070 59.02 -14.97 39.28
N GLY A 1071 58.61 -16.25 39.32
CA GLY A 1071 59.34 -17.53 39.28
C GLY A 1071 59.47 -18.11 40.69
N GLY A 1072 59.08 -19.36 41.01
CA GLY A 1072 58.45 -20.47 40.26
C GLY A 1072 57.79 -21.44 41.28
N GLY A 1073 57.56 -22.74 41.06
CA GLY A 1073 57.55 -23.57 39.84
C GLY A 1073 56.21 -24.35 39.79
N THR A 1074 56.03 -25.54 39.21
CA THR A 1074 56.93 -26.55 38.64
C THR A 1074 56.13 -27.39 37.62
N ASP A 1075 56.79 -27.92 36.58
CA ASP A 1075 56.53 -29.16 35.83
C ASP A 1075 55.07 -29.57 35.46
N GLY A 1076 54.73 -29.99 34.23
CA GLY A 1076 55.53 -30.12 33.01
C GLY A 1076 54.83 -31.00 31.96
N TRP A 1077 54.80 -30.52 30.71
CA TRP A 1077 54.70 -31.28 29.44
C TRP A 1077 53.48 -32.19 29.14
N GLY A 1078 52.89 -32.02 27.95
CA GLY A 1078 51.97 -33.01 27.35
C GLY A 1078 51.08 -32.42 26.27
N ASN A 1079 51.54 -32.41 25.02
CA ASN A 1079 50.87 -31.71 23.91
C ASN A 1079 49.90 -32.62 23.11
N ASP A 1080 48.99 -31.96 22.38
CA ASP A 1080 48.48 -32.34 21.05
C ASP A 1080 47.34 -33.38 20.81
N LYS A 1081 46.29 -32.86 20.14
CA LYS A 1081 45.68 -33.32 18.86
C LYS A 1081 44.56 -34.40 18.79
N ALA A 1082 43.37 -33.86 18.51
CA ALA A 1082 42.65 -33.94 17.21
C ALA A 1082 41.85 -35.18 16.77
N SER A 1083 40.73 -34.89 16.09
CA SER A 1083 39.86 -35.74 15.25
C SER A 1083 39.19 -36.96 15.92
N GLY A 1084 37.94 -37.33 15.63
CA GLY A 1084 36.95 -36.85 14.66
C GLY A 1084 36.33 -38.04 13.90
N GLY A 1085 35.00 -38.17 13.84
CA GLY A 1085 34.39 -39.33 13.16
C GLY A 1085 32.85 -39.45 13.25
N ASN A 1086 32.22 -39.44 12.07
CA ASN A 1086 30.78 -39.49 11.76
C ASN A 1086 29.95 -40.70 12.29
N GLY A 1087 28.62 -40.53 12.27
CA GLY A 1087 27.62 -41.60 12.13
C GLY A 1087 26.24 -41.18 12.67
N SER A 1088 25.33 -40.53 11.92
CA SER A 1088 24.46 -41.02 10.83
C SER A 1088 23.26 -41.90 11.26
N GLY A 1089 22.03 -41.41 11.03
CA GLY A 1089 20.74 -42.12 11.14
C GLY A 1089 19.77 -41.41 12.11
N SER A 1090 18.68 -40.75 11.67
CA SER A 1090 17.40 -41.30 11.17
C SER A 1090 16.70 -42.24 12.18
N GLY A 1091 15.48 -42.00 12.64
CA GLY A 1091 14.51 -40.92 12.37
C GLY A 1091 13.17 -41.23 13.09
N GLU A 1092 12.15 -40.40 12.89
CA GLU A 1092 10.70 -40.66 13.10
C GLU A 1092 10.24 -41.16 14.50
N ALA A 1093 9.48 -40.38 15.28
CA ALA A 1093 8.05 -40.07 15.17
C ALA A 1093 7.14 -41.07 15.94
N GLY A 1094 5.96 -40.60 16.39
CA GLY A 1094 4.98 -41.38 17.16
C GLY A 1094 5.17 -41.25 18.68
N SER A 1095 4.50 -40.34 19.40
CA SER A 1095 3.06 -40.16 19.65
C SER A 1095 2.54 -40.90 20.88
N SER A 1096 1.69 -40.18 21.62
CA SER A 1096 0.56 -40.71 22.40
C SER A 1096 0.82 -41.80 23.44
N GLY A 1097 0.94 -41.35 24.68
CA GLY A 1097 -0.11 -41.70 25.62
C GLY A 1097 0.09 -42.95 26.49
N PRO A 1098 -0.91 -43.27 27.32
CA PRO A 1098 -0.63 -43.28 28.75
C PRO A 1098 -0.87 -44.65 29.40
N CYS A 1099 -0.32 -44.84 30.59
CA CYS A 1099 -1.05 -45.42 31.72
C CYS A 1099 -0.27 -45.26 33.03
N THR A 1100 -1.00 -44.94 34.09
CA THR A 1100 -0.52 -44.97 35.47
C THR A 1100 -0.31 -46.41 35.96
N TRP A 1101 0.56 -46.57 36.96
CA TRP A 1101 0.58 -47.53 38.09
C TRP A 1101 1.88 -47.20 38.87
N GLY A 1102 2.01 -47.40 40.18
CA GLY A 1102 1.07 -47.90 41.19
C GLY A 1102 1.67 -47.64 42.57
N ASN A 1103 0.83 -47.63 43.62
CA ASN A 1103 1.25 -47.30 44.98
C ASN A 1103 2.01 -48.47 45.63
N GLY A 1104 3.02 -48.18 46.46
CA GLY A 1104 3.81 -49.23 47.14
C GLY A 1104 4.73 -48.67 48.22
N GLY A 1105 4.30 -48.70 49.49
CA GLY A 1105 5.10 -48.27 50.63
C GLY A 1105 5.74 -49.44 51.39
N ALA A 1106 6.89 -49.19 52.01
CA ALA A 1106 7.47 -50.05 53.05
C ALA A 1106 8.28 -49.22 54.07
N ASN A 1107 8.32 -49.68 55.32
CA ASN A 1107 8.62 -48.94 56.55
C ASN A 1107 9.95 -49.37 57.22
N TRP A 1108 10.74 -48.43 57.76
CA TRP A 1108 11.83 -48.58 58.78
C TRP A 1108 12.12 -47.20 59.45
N GLY A 1109 12.62 -47.08 60.71
CA GLY A 1109 12.86 -48.14 61.69
C GLY A 1109 13.35 -47.82 63.13
N GLY A 1110 13.63 -46.58 63.58
CA GLY A 1110 13.78 -46.28 65.03
C GLY A 1110 14.91 -45.34 65.56
N VAL A 1111 14.77 -45.01 66.87
CA VAL A 1111 15.73 -44.38 67.85
C VAL A 1111 15.95 -42.85 67.68
N SER A 1112 15.88 -41.94 68.68
CA SER A 1112 16.15 -42.00 70.14
C SER A 1112 15.24 -41.16 71.09
N ASN A 1113 15.31 -41.47 72.39
CA ASN A 1113 14.85 -40.75 73.62
C ASN A 1113 15.29 -39.25 73.74
N SER A 1114 14.80 -38.37 74.65
CA SER A 1114 13.80 -38.49 75.75
C SER A 1114 13.36 -37.12 76.38
N ASN A 1115 12.07 -37.00 76.70
CA ASN A 1115 11.45 -36.51 77.96
C ASN A 1115 11.71 -35.09 78.56
N SER A 1116 10.66 -34.26 78.68
CA SER A 1116 10.15 -33.74 79.99
C SER A 1116 8.85 -32.90 79.89
N ASN A 1117 7.92 -33.11 80.82
CA ASN A 1117 6.67 -32.34 81.02
C ASN A 1117 6.89 -30.93 81.59
N SER A 1118 5.98 -29.99 81.29
CA SER A 1118 5.39 -29.11 82.33
C SER A 1118 4.03 -28.52 81.89
N ARG A 1119 3.00 -28.73 82.70
CA ARG A 1119 1.74 -27.96 82.68
C ARG A 1119 1.94 -26.61 83.38
N GLY A 1120 1.09 -25.63 83.07
CA GLY A 1120 0.94 -24.39 83.84
C GLY A 1120 -0.46 -23.81 83.68
N ASP A 1121 -1.39 -24.20 84.57
CA ASP A 1121 -2.66 -23.49 84.75
C ASP A 1121 -2.42 -22.14 85.44
N GLY A 1122 -3.25 -21.14 85.11
CA GLY A 1122 -3.14 -19.78 85.63
C GLY A 1122 -4.49 -19.09 85.78
N THR A 1123 -5.30 -19.55 86.73
CA THR A 1123 -6.59 -18.95 87.11
C THR A 1123 -6.42 -17.64 87.91
N GLY A 1124 -7.36 -16.68 87.77
CA GLY A 1124 -7.74 -15.86 88.93
C GLY A 1124 -8.25 -14.43 88.70
N GLY A 1125 -9.53 -14.21 89.00
CA GLY A 1125 -10.09 -12.91 89.46
C GLY A 1125 -10.41 -11.86 88.38
N GLY A 1126 -11.46 -11.04 88.52
CA GLY A 1126 -12.50 -11.00 89.56
C GLY A 1126 -12.95 -9.58 89.92
N GLY A 1127 -14.21 -9.25 89.64
CA GLY A 1127 -14.87 -7.97 90.00
C GLY A 1127 -15.34 -7.16 88.79
N GLY A 1128 -16.50 -6.49 88.80
CA GLY A 1128 -17.55 -6.42 89.82
C GLY A 1128 -18.12 -5.01 90.01
N GLY A 1129 -19.36 -4.76 89.55
CA GLY A 1129 -20.08 -3.47 89.64
C GLY A 1129 -20.70 -3.11 88.27
N ILE A 1130 -22.01 -3.01 88.04
CA ILE A 1130 -23.21 -2.59 88.81
C ILE A 1130 -23.32 -1.06 89.00
N GLY A 1131 -24.28 -0.46 88.28
CA GLY A 1131 -24.79 0.91 88.44
C GLY A 1131 -25.46 1.38 87.13
N LYS A 1132 -26.77 1.21 86.91
CA LYS A 1132 -27.95 1.96 87.42
C LYS A 1132 -28.00 3.46 87.05
N GLY A 1133 -29.11 3.84 86.39
CA GLY A 1133 -29.51 5.21 86.04
C GLY A 1133 -29.78 5.31 84.53
N GLY A 1134 -30.98 5.63 84.01
CA GLY A 1134 -32.21 6.15 84.62
C GLY A 1134 -32.41 7.64 84.29
N TRP A 1135 -33.68 8.09 84.28
CA TRP A 1135 -34.17 9.43 83.84
C TRP A 1135 -34.30 9.55 82.31
N VAL A 1136 -35.47 9.69 81.67
CA VAL A 1136 -36.71 10.49 81.89
C VAL A 1136 -36.51 11.98 81.59
N GLY A 1137 -37.21 12.46 80.56
CA GLY A 1137 -37.20 13.87 80.13
C GLY A 1137 -38.20 14.14 79.00
N SER A 1138 -39.46 14.33 79.33
CA SER A 1138 -40.54 14.65 78.39
C SER A 1138 -40.68 16.16 78.17
N GLY A 1139 -41.11 16.57 76.96
CA GLY A 1139 -41.65 17.91 76.68
C GLY A 1139 -41.48 18.28 75.20
N SER A 1140 -42.48 18.39 74.31
CA SER A 1140 -43.81 19.04 74.33
C SER A 1140 -43.79 20.55 74.01
N GLY A 1141 -44.37 20.93 72.87
CA GLY A 1141 -44.68 22.31 72.47
C GLY A 1141 -44.24 22.61 71.03
N SER A 1142 -45.04 22.66 69.95
CA SER A 1142 -46.44 23.07 69.66
C SER A 1142 -46.53 24.45 68.99
N GLY A 1143 -47.06 24.50 67.77
CA GLY A 1143 -47.48 25.72 67.05
C GLY A 1143 -46.71 25.97 65.74
N GLY A 1144 -47.31 26.15 64.57
CA GLY A 1144 -48.72 25.97 64.19
C GLY A 1144 -49.22 27.01 63.16
N ARG A 1145 -49.53 26.54 61.94
CA ARG A 1145 -50.47 27.06 60.89
C ARG A 1145 -50.08 26.38 59.56
N GLU A 1146 -50.88 25.52 58.95
CA GLU A 1146 -52.15 25.76 58.23
C GLU A 1146 -52.02 26.73 57.03
N ASN A 1147 -52.57 26.47 55.83
CA ASN A 1147 -53.44 25.36 55.36
C ASN A 1147 -53.53 25.35 53.81
N LYS A 1148 -53.83 24.17 53.19
CA LYS A 1148 -54.55 23.98 51.88
C LYS A 1148 -53.87 24.46 50.57
N SER A 1149 -54.15 23.92 49.37
CA SER A 1149 -55.06 22.83 48.93
C SER A 1149 -54.68 22.28 47.54
N ASN A 1150 -55.15 21.06 47.21
CA ASN A 1150 -55.16 20.47 45.86
C ASN A 1150 -55.84 21.36 44.79
N ALA A 1151 -55.46 21.22 43.51
CA ALA A 1151 -56.28 20.54 42.47
C ALA A 1151 -55.76 20.78 41.04
N ASP A 1152 -55.89 19.75 40.20
CA ASP A 1152 -56.23 19.70 38.75
C ASP A 1152 -55.65 20.71 37.72
N GLY A 1153 -55.39 20.20 36.51
CA GLY A 1153 -55.48 20.99 35.27
C GLY A 1153 -54.48 20.65 34.17
N ASP A 1154 -54.94 19.94 33.13
CA ASP A 1154 -54.30 19.94 31.80
C ASP A 1154 -54.24 21.35 31.19
N VAL A 1155 -53.34 21.58 30.23
CA VAL A 1155 -53.66 22.00 28.84
C VAL A 1155 -52.39 22.24 28.02
N ALA A 1156 -52.46 21.85 26.75
CA ALA A 1156 -51.39 21.96 25.75
C ALA A 1156 -51.06 23.41 25.34
N TRP A 1157 -49.90 23.58 24.69
CA TRP A 1157 -49.68 24.67 23.72
C TRP A 1157 -49.08 24.14 22.42
N ASP A 1158 -49.63 24.67 21.33
CA ASP A 1158 -49.50 24.14 19.98
C ASP A 1158 -48.56 25.01 19.10
N ALA A 1159 -48.34 24.50 17.89
CA ALA A 1159 -47.36 24.89 16.90
C ALA A 1159 -47.36 26.34 16.32
N ALA A 1160 -46.18 26.67 15.76
CA ALA A 1160 -45.93 27.31 14.45
C ALA A 1160 -46.18 28.82 14.18
N CYS A 1161 -45.16 29.45 13.56
CA CYS A 1161 -45.14 30.35 12.37
C CYS A 1161 -43.86 31.22 12.40
N LEU A 1162 -43.23 31.75 11.35
CA LEU A 1162 -43.08 31.52 9.89
C LEU A 1162 -42.30 32.76 9.33
N LYS A 1163 -41.25 32.54 8.52
CA LYS A 1163 -40.73 33.42 7.42
C LYS A 1163 -40.11 34.81 7.65
N GLY A 1164 -39.06 35.06 6.85
CA GLY A 1164 -38.64 36.39 6.33
C GLY A 1164 -37.41 36.99 7.03
N ASN A 1165 -36.50 37.72 6.35
CA ASN A 1165 -36.35 38.00 4.91
C ASN A 1165 -34.89 38.44 4.61
N ALA A 1166 -34.46 38.44 3.35
CA ALA A 1166 -33.10 38.86 2.98
C ALA A 1166 -32.98 40.37 2.70
N ALA A 1167 -31.81 40.97 2.95
CA ALA A 1167 -31.35 42.21 2.32
C ALA A 1167 -29.82 42.35 2.36
N SER A 1168 -29.26 42.84 1.25
CA SER A 1168 -27.85 43.19 1.03
C SER A 1168 -27.57 44.67 1.32
N GLU A 1169 -26.34 45.04 1.64
CA GLU A 1169 -25.84 46.37 1.27
C GLU A 1169 -24.34 46.39 0.98
N VAL A 1170 -23.92 47.35 0.14
CA VAL A 1170 -22.58 47.46 -0.47
C VAL A 1170 -22.04 48.86 -0.19
N ALA A 1171 -20.79 48.98 0.24
CA ALA A 1171 -20.05 50.24 0.16
C ALA A 1171 -18.57 50.01 -0.16
N ASN A 1172 -18.07 50.75 -1.14
CA ASN A 1172 -16.68 50.78 -1.59
C ASN A 1172 -16.16 52.23 -1.51
N THR A 1173 -14.86 52.45 -1.71
CA THR A 1173 -14.10 53.73 -1.59
C THR A 1173 -13.77 54.11 -0.14
N GLY A 1174 -12.62 54.72 0.18
CA GLY A 1174 -11.45 55.03 -0.66
C GLY A 1174 -10.65 56.25 -0.17
N TRP A 1175 -9.31 56.15 -0.22
CA TRP A 1175 -8.29 57.21 -0.04
C TRP A 1175 -8.04 57.74 1.39
N GLY A 1176 -6.76 57.97 1.79
CA GLY A 1176 -6.52 58.58 3.12
C GLY A 1176 -5.12 58.93 3.66
N SER A 1177 -4.00 58.43 3.13
CA SER A 1177 -2.62 58.91 3.45
C SER A 1177 -1.98 58.68 4.84
N SER A 1178 -0.63 58.76 4.83
CA SER A 1178 0.30 59.02 5.93
C SER A 1178 0.74 57.87 6.86
N LYS A 1179 1.70 57.11 6.30
CA LYS A 1179 2.74 56.32 7.00
C LYS A 1179 3.22 56.92 8.32
N LYS A 1180 3.37 56.06 9.33
CA LYS A 1180 4.62 55.93 10.10
C LYS A 1180 4.81 54.51 10.58
#